data_AF-A0A1W6YJR0-F1
#
_entry.id   AF-A0A1W6YJR0-F1
#
_cell.length_a   1.000
_cell.length_b   1.000
_cell.length_c   1.000
_cell.angle_alpha   90.00
_cell.angle_beta   90.00
_cell.angle_gamma   90.00
#
_symmetry.space_group_name_H-M   'P 1'
#
loop_
_entity.id
_entity.type
_entity.pdbx_description
1 polymer ?
#
loop_
_entity_poly.entity_id
_entity_poly.type
_entity_poly.pdbx_seq_one_letter_code
_entity_poly.pdbx_strand_id
1 'polypeptide(L)'
;MSAQITRNNHYVPQWYQSGFLSNSEPKLWYLDTTPEVVTLDGGKSYTKKGLHHYGTKSCFYEYDLYTTRFGSFVSDEVERLLFGDIDIRGARAVRALIKGEVDEVTNTFQDFFEYMNAQLLRTPKGLDWIKARYPALSQVDLMIEMQSLRVMHGTIWTESVREIVSASASDLKFLVSDCPVTLYNPATPPSSPRCAYPNDPRIDWQGTQTIFPLDANHCLILTHLDHAEAPSESKLTTPRVHARFGGFGIARTDAFIRRRTLSQTEVAAVNVLLKARARRYIAASRKEWLYPEREFNGSWQQLATVLRPTDDLWRFGGQIYVKFEDGSVHHQDQYGRTSNAHEYLRKEPLKTTPHPNDPCGCGSGRKYKQCCKNIPLHQRASWTVYSIRERNLMFSYRIEAILGLKDGATWDDVRRTLSDDQVKDIHLAFASLWPQDTDPTELLPRPLVGKTRAVYLGASDPRTIVATVTSWLPYFDQIVLVHPFLNPRRMKAEFSPVHSPTKHRAQTLKNIFLLFTLEPFIRDGCVHLIPDPADINPEFGHASLKMAESRTANWNLDKANLGWLERLHRDEFGRQLRSMPEPALRTSIKDWNPDLSDADVDLMLAAFKAQREDDPLALLQDLPTGEDNGQLLYSKALSLESALFLATLTGSFVYSELRPQIEQFELHAASGDQMQNSEWTAVQEILGSLDLTLEFEPRPVREALAVGRFSAIKEVIRKLSYVGQCEPSAGVIEQLVNKLQRAATANEKEWAGMKAATRGTGRLTLSAPHGGFFRHEVQRLLITFGKTEVTRPVPFAFQIKISRDDAPPEEPI
;
A
#
# COMPACT_ATOMS: atom_id res chain seq x y z
N MET A 1 15.84 31.25 32.92
CA MET A 1 14.63 30.64 33.53
C MET A 1 14.28 29.42 32.68
N SER A 2 14.40 28.21 33.22
CA SER A 2 13.97 27.01 32.50
C SER A 2 12.45 27.09 32.31
N ALA A 3 11.96 27.00 31.07
CA ALA A 3 10.53 26.91 30.81
C ALA A 3 9.94 25.72 31.61
N GLN A 4 8.81 25.95 32.27
CA GLN A 4 8.12 24.89 33.01
C GLN A 4 7.62 23.83 32.01
N ILE A 5 8.14 22.61 32.11
CA ILE A 5 7.79 21.50 31.21
C ILE A 5 6.36 21.04 31.50
N THR A 6 5.54 20.95 30.45
CA THR A 6 4.16 20.46 30.55
C THR A 6 4.17 18.93 30.63
N ARG A 7 3.73 18.39 31.78
CA ARG A 7 3.68 16.94 32.01
C ARG A 7 2.27 16.39 32.18
N ASN A 8 1.29 17.23 32.46
CA ASN A 8 -0.12 16.85 32.41
C ASN A 8 -0.63 17.15 31.00
N ASN A 9 -0.69 16.12 30.15
CA ASN A 9 -1.11 16.25 28.77
C ASN A 9 -2.63 16.12 28.69
N HIS A 10 -3.31 17.20 28.32
CA HIS A 10 -4.76 17.20 28.14
C HIS A 10 -5.11 16.66 26.76
N TYR A 11 -5.33 15.35 26.66
CA TYR A 11 -5.73 14.70 25.41
C TYR A 11 -7.14 15.08 24.96
N VAL A 12 -7.98 15.61 25.85
CA VAL A 12 -9.15 16.42 25.49
C VAL A 12 -8.87 17.86 25.97
N PRO A 13 -8.68 18.85 25.07
CA PRO A 13 -8.23 20.18 25.45
C PRO A 13 -9.22 20.89 26.37
N GLN A 14 -8.69 21.66 27.31
CA GLN A 14 -9.52 22.42 28.24
C GLN A 14 -10.48 23.38 27.52
N TRP A 15 -10.05 23.99 26.40
CA TRP A 15 -10.92 24.89 25.62
C TRP A 15 -12.14 24.17 25.05
N TYR A 16 -11.97 22.91 24.63
CA TYR A 16 -13.03 22.09 24.07
C TYR A 16 -13.97 21.61 25.19
N GLN A 17 -13.42 21.18 26.33
CA GLN A 17 -14.21 20.83 27.52
C GLN A 17 -15.12 21.98 27.98
N SER A 18 -14.65 23.23 27.88
CA SER A 18 -15.43 24.42 28.24
C SER A 18 -16.72 24.57 27.41
N GLY A 19 -16.79 24.00 26.20
CA GLY A 19 -18.01 23.99 25.39
C GLY A 19 -19.16 23.16 25.98
N PHE A 20 -18.88 22.34 26.99
CA PHE A 20 -19.86 21.47 27.67
C PHE A 20 -20.33 22.02 29.03
N LEU A 21 -19.76 23.15 29.47
CA LEU A 21 -20.18 23.85 30.67
C LEU A 21 -21.51 24.58 30.43
N SER A 22 -22.25 24.82 31.51
CA SER A 22 -23.44 25.68 31.47
C SER A 22 -23.12 27.01 32.14
N ASN A 23 -23.80 28.09 31.74
CA ASN A 23 -23.58 29.42 32.36
C ASN A 23 -23.76 29.43 33.89
N SER A 24 -24.54 28.48 34.41
CA SER A 24 -24.82 28.32 35.84
C SER A 24 -23.86 27.36 36.57
N GLU A 25 -23.07 26.56 35.86
CA GLU A 25 -22.21 25.52 36.45
C GLU A 25 -20.81 25.56 35.81
N PRO A 26 -19.80 26.10 36.51
CA PRO A 26 -18.43 26.23 35.99
C PRO A 26 -17.60 24.95 36.09
N LYS A 27 -18.19 23.82 36.52
CA LYS A 27 -17.55 22.51 36.63
C LYS A 27 -18.30 21.45 35.82
N LEU A 28 -17.62 20.32 35.59
CA LEU A 28 -18.20 19.14 34.99
C LEU A 28 -18.36 18.06 36.05
N TRP A 29 -19.50 17.39 36.04
CA TRP A 29 -19.63 16.09 36.65
C TRP A 29 -18.83 15.10 35.80
N TYR A 30 -17.80 14.50 36.39
CA TYR A 30 -16.82 13.65 35.74
C TYR A 30 -16.95 12.23 36.30
N LEU A 31 -17.33 11.28 35.45
CA LEU A 31 -17.59 9.90 35.84
C LEU A 31 -16.54 8.96 35.26
N ASP A 32 -15.85 8.26 36.14
CA ASP A 32 -15.11 7.04 35.86
C ASP A 32 -16.10 5.87 35.75
N THR A 33 -16.22 5.31 34.55
CA THR A 33 -17.10 4.17 34.26
C THR A 33 -16.51 2.84 34.72
N THR A 34 -15.21 2.81 35.04
CA THR A 34 -14.49 1.63 35.54
C THR A 34 -13.61 2.02 36.75
N PRO A 35 -14.21 2.40 37.88
CA PRO A 35 -13.46 2.85 39.05
C PRO A 35 -12.55 1.74 39.60
N GLU A 36 -11.35 2.13 40.01
CA GLU A 36 -10.31 1.22 40.50
C GLU A 36 -10.74 0.46 41.76
N VAL A 37 -10.46 -0.84 41.79
CA VAL A 37 -10.66 -1.71 42.96
C VAL A 37 -9.32 -1.91 43.65
N VAL A 38 -9.17 -1.36 44.85
CA VAL A 38 -7.95 -1.49 45.65
C VAL A 38 -8.08 -2.71 46.55
N THR A 39 -7.14 -3.66 46.44
CA THR A 39 -7.04 -4.81 47.34
C THR A 39 -6.01 -4.50 48.43
N LEU A 40 -6.42 -4.59 49.69
CA LEU A 40 -5.56 -4.37 50.86
C LEU A 40 -4.84 -5.67 51.26
N ASP A 41 -3.70 -5.53 51.93
CA ASP A 41 -2.98 -6.63 52.55
C ASP A 41 -3.91 -7.35 53.55
N GLY A 42 -4.37 -8.56 53.19
CA GLY A 42 -5.42 -9.30 53.90
C GLY A 42 -6.66 -9.64 53.06
N GLY A 43 -6.68 -9.30 51.77
CA GLY A 43 -7.69 -9.78 50.81
C GLY A 43 -9.02 -9.00 50.81
N LYS A 44 -9.14 -7.94 51.60
CA LYS A 44 -10.28 -7.01 51.55
C LYS A 44 -10.10 -6.03 50.39
N SER A 45 -11.13 -5.84 49.57
CA SER A 45 -11.13 -4.88 48.47
C SER A 45 -12.18 -3.78 48.64
N TYR A 46 -11.87 -2.55 48.23
CA TYR A 46 -12.87 -1.48 48.09
C TYR A 46 -12.72 -0.77 46.74
N THR A 47 -13.83 -0.26 46.21
CA THR A 47 -13.86 0.49 44.93
C THR A 47 -13.71 1.97 45.21
N LYS A 48 -12.79 2.65 44.52
CA LYS A 48 -12.64 4.11 44.63
C LYS A 48 -13.91 4.82 44.17
N LYS A 49 -14.14 6.04 44.68
CA LYS A 49 -15.26 6.90 44.23
C LYS A 49 -15.03 7.24 42.75
N GLY A 50 -15.94 6.82 41.87
CA GLY A 50 -15.83 7.08 40.42
C GLY A 50 -16.46 8.39 39.95
N LEU A 51 -17.35 9.01 40.74
CA LEU A 51 -18.01 10.26 40.37
C LEU A 51 -17.37 11.47 41.07
N HIS A 52 -16.95 12.44 40.26
CA HIS A 52 -16.28 13.66 40.70
C HIS A 52 -16.98 14.91 40.15
N HIS A 53 -16.66 16.07 40.73
CA HIS A 53 -17.16 17.36 40.27
C HIS A 53 -15.98 18.33 40.13
N TYR A 54 -15.46 18.46 38.91
CA TYR A 54 -14.14 19.03 38.62
C TYR A 54 -14.19 20.11 37.54
N GLY A 55 -13.28 21.07 37.63
CA GLY A 55 -13.04 22.01 36.53
C GLY A 55 -12.25 21.34 35.41
N THR A 56 -12.22 21.96 34.23
CA THR A 56 -11.59 21.41 33.02
C THR A 56 -10.11 21.05 33.18
N LYS A 57 -9.39 21.74 34.07
CA LYS A 57 -8.00 21.45 34.44
C LYS A 57 -7.77 20.10 35.12
N SER A 58 -8.82 19.46 35.63
CA SER A 58 -8.73 18.19 36.36
C SER A 58 -9.46 17.04 35.66
N CYS A 59 -9.86 17.24 34.41
CA CYS A 59 -10.53 16.23 33.58
C CYS A 59 -9.69 15.91 32.33
N PHE A 60 -9.76 14.67 31.87
CA PHE A 60 -9.22 14.22 30.57
C PHE A 60 -7.75 14.58 30.31
N TYR A 61 -6.88 14.30 31.28
CA TYR A 61 -5.43 14.39 31.11
C TYR A 61 -4.75 13.11 31.62
N GLU A 62 -3.57 12.84 31.08
CA GLU A 62 -2.66 11.81 31.61
C GLU A 62 -1.27 12.43 31.80
N TYR A 63 -0.53 11.89 32.77
CA TYR A 63 0.81 12.35 33.07
C TYR A 63 1.81 11.70 32.10
N ASP A 64 2.66 12.51 31.47
CA ASP A 64 3.68 12.10 30.50
C ASP A 64 3.12 11.31 29.29
N LEU A 65 1.89 11.59 28.85
CA LEU A 65 1.29 10.88 27.71
C LEU A 65 2.05 11.11 26.40
N TYR A 66 2.55 12.34 26.17
CA TYR A 66 3.30 12.71 24.96
C TYR A 66 4.76 13.07 25.25
N THR A 67 5.14 13.07 26.52
CA THR A 67 6.49 13.43 26.94
C THR A 67 7.50 12.43 26.37
N THR A 68 8.53 12.93 25.70
CA THR A 68 9.66 12.12 25.23
C THR A 68 10.88 12.32 26.14
N ARG A 69 11.75 11.31 26.22
CA ARG A 69 12.94 11.34 27.08
C ARG A 69 14.19 10.93 26.30
N PHE A 70 15.25 11.71 26.46
CA PHE A 70 16.57 11.45 25.88
C PHE A 70 17.60 11.46 27.02
N GLY A 71 17.87 10.28 27.60
CA GLY A 71 18.61 10.18 28.85
C GLY A 71 17.88 10.90 29.99
N SER A 72 18.53 11.89 30.61
CA SER A 72 17.93 12.74 31.66
C SER A 72 17.11 13.92 31.11
N PHE A 73 17.18 14.19 29.80
CA PHE A 73 16.44 15.29 29.18
C PHE A 73 14.99 14.87 28.92
N VAL A 74 14.05 15.70 29.38
CA VAL A 74 12.61 15.51 29.22
C VAL A 74 12.10 16.59 28.26
N SER A 75 11.39 16.20 27.21
CA SER A 75 10.84 17.12 26.20
C SER A 75 9.31 17.08 26.19
N ASP A 76 8.68 18.28 26.18
CA ASP A 76 7.25 18.49 25.98
C ASP A 76 6.92 19.08 24.60
N GLU A 77 7.85 19.00 23.64
CA GLU A 77 7.68 19.61 22.32
C GLU A 77 6.45 19.10 21.56
N VAL A 78 6.05 17.84 21.75
CA VAL A 78 4.83 17.29 21.15
C VAL A 78 3.59 18.03 21.66
N GLU A 79 3.51 18.32 22.96
CA GLU A 79 2.43 19.12 23.53
C GLU A 79 2.52 20.58 23.05
N ARG A 80 3.70 21.19 23.19
CA ARG A 80 3.89 22.64 23.02
C ARG A 80 3.89 23.09 21.56
N LEU A 81 4.56 22.35 20.68
CA LEU A 81 4.77 22.74 19.28
C LEU A 81 3.76 22.10 18.34
N LEU A 82 3.44 20.81 18.52
CA LEU A 82 2.51 20.11 17.64
C LEU A 82 1.05 20.33 18.09
N PHE A 83 0.68 19.88 19.29
CA PHE A 83 -0.70 20.00 19.74
C PHE A 83 -1.10 21.44 20.06
N GLY A 84 -0.17 22.28 20.53
CA GLY A 84 -0.42 23.70 20.72
C GLY A 84 -0.95 24.40 19.47
N ASP A 85 -0.29 24.20 18.32
CA ASP A 85 -0.74 24.78 17.04
C ASP A 85 -2.06 24.16 16.55
N ILE A 86 -2.15 22.82 16.57
CA ILE A 86 -3.36 22.09 16.16
C ILE A 86 -4.58 22.51 17.00
N ASP A 87 -4.42 22.72 18.30
CA ASP A 87 -5.51 23.13 19.19
C ASP A 87 -5.91 24.59 18.95
N ILE A 88 -4.98 25.49 18.63
CA ILE A 88 -5.31 26.88 18.28
C ILE A 88 -6.14 26.94 16.99
N ARG A 89 -5.67 26.26 15.93
CA ARG A 89 -6.38 26.20 14.64
C ARG A 89 -7.71 25.45 14.78
N GLY A 90 -7.71 24.32 15.48
CA GLY A 90 -8.90 23.52 15.77
C GLY A 90 -9.97 24.27 16.56
N ALA A 91 -9.58 25.04 17.58
CA ALA A 91 -10.51 25.86 18.35
C ALA A 91 -11.23 26.90 17.49
N ARG A 92 -10.50 27.53 16.55
CA ARG A 92 -11.08 28.46 15.59
C ARG A 92 -12.05 27.73 14.65
N ALA A 93 -11.61 26.61 14.08
CA ALA A 93 -12.39 25.84 13.12
C ALA A 93 -13.70 25.28 13.72
N VAL A 94 -13.65 24.72 14.93
CA VAL A 94 -14.84 24.23 15.65
C VAL A 94 -15.83 25.36 15.93
N ARG A 95 -15.36 26.53 16.36
CA ARG A 95 -16.24 27.69 16.60
C ARG A 95 -16.90 28.20 15.32
N ALA A 96 -16.14 28.31 14.23
CA ALA A 96 -16.68 28.68 12.92
C ALA A 96 -17.78 27.70 12.50
N LEU A 97 -17.54 26.40 12.73
CA LEU A 97 -18.50 25.34 12.44
C LEU A 97 -19.73 25.41 13.35
N ILE A 98 -19.61 25.71 14.64
CA ILE A 98 -20.77 25.89 15.52
C ILE A 98 -21.64 27.05 15.04
N LYS A 99 -21.03 28.21 14.75
CA LYS A 99 -21.76 29.41 14.34
C LYS A 99 -22.34 29.34 12.92
N GLY A 100 -21.76 28.50 12.04
CA GLY A 100 -22.18 28.41 10.64
C GLY A 100 -21.68 29.55 9.76
N GLU A 101 -20.55 30.17 10.09
CA GLU A 101 -19.93 31.25 9.31
C GLU A 101 -19.21 30.66 8.08
N VAL A 102 -19.87 30.65 6.91
CA VAL A 102 -19.41 29.92 5.69
C VAL A 102 -17.99 30.28 5.26
N ASP A 103 -17.63 31.56 5.29
CA ASP A 103 -16.30 32.03 4.88
C ASP A 103 -15.22 31.51 5.85
N GLU A 104 -15.48 31.57 7.16
CA GLU A 104 -14.53 31.08 8.16
C GLU A 104 -14.43 29.55 8.13
N VAL A 105 -15.54 28.84 7.93
CA VAL A 105 -15.55 27.39 7.71
C VAL A 105 -14.72 27.01 6.48
N THR A 106 -14.83 27.76 5.39
CA THR A 106 -14.04 27.52 4.18
C THR A 106 -12.54 27.71 4.45
N ASN A 107 -12.17 28.79 5.12
CA ASN A 107 -10.77 29.09 5.45
C ASN A 107 -10.16 28.12 6.47
N THR A 108 -10.98 27.47 7.29
CA THR A 108 -10.52 26.55 8.36
C THR A 108 -10.89 25.08 8.09
N PHE A 109 -11.33 24.76 6.87
CA PHE A 109 -11.88 23.44 6.53
C PHE A 109 -10.86 22.31 6.73
N GLN A 110 -9.63 22.51 6.26
CA GLN A 110 -8.54 21.53 6.45
C GLN A 110 -8.12 21.42 7.92
N ASP A 111 -8.00 22.57 8.60
CA ASP A 111 -7.68 22.63 10.03
C ASP A 111 -8.69 21.85 10.88
N PHE A 112 -9.98 21.91 10.53
CA PHE A 112 -11.02 21.16 11.21
C PHE A 112 -10.80 19.65 11.15
N PHE A 113 -10.56 19.11 9.95
CA PHE A 113 -10.37 17.66 9.78
C PHE A 113 -9.01 17.18 10.30
N GLU A 114 -7.95 18.00 10.22
CA GLU A 114 -6.67 17.71 10.89
C GLU A 114 -6.88 17.64 12.41
N TYR A 115 -7.55 18.63 13.00
CA TYR A 115 -7.87 18.65 14.42
C TYR A 115 -8.71 17.45 14.83
N MET A 116 -9.77 17.12 14.10
CA MET A 116 -10.64 15.99 14.43
C MET A 116 -9.87 14.67 14.43
N ASN A 117 -8.99 14.45 13.46
CA ASN A 117 -8.21 13.21 13.38
C ASN A 117 -7.09 13.17 14.45
N ALA A 118 -6.42 14.29 14.70
CA ALA A 118 -5.51 14.42 15.83
C ALA A 118 -6.21 14.14 17.17
N GLN A 119 -7.44 14.66 17.34
CA GLN A 119 -8.27 14.44 18.53
C GLN A 119 -8.68 12.97 18.70
N LEU A 120 -8.85 12.22 17.61
CA LEU A 120 -9.09 10.78 17.64
C LEU A 120 -7.83 10.02 18.12
N LEU A 121 -6.68 10.30 17.49
CA LEU A 121 -5.45 9.53 17.70
C LEU A 121 -4.65 9.88 18.96
N ARG A 122 -4.77 11.12 19.47
CA ARG A 122 -4.00 11.56 20.65
C ARG A 122 -4.51 11.03 21.99
N THR A 123 -5.73 10.48 22.01
CA THR A 123 -6.30 9.90 23.23
C THR A 123 -5.50 8.65 23.65
N PRO A 124 -5.55 8.24 24.92
CA PRO A 124 -4.95 6.97 25.34
C PRO A 124 -5.42 5.77 24.51
N LYS A 125 -6.71 5.72 24.14
CA LYS A 125 -7.27 4.70 23.25
C LYS A 125 -6.66 4.78 21.85
N GLY A 126 -6.52 5.99 21.31
CA GLY A 126 -5.91 6.24 20.00
C GLY A 126 -4.43 5.84 19.95
N LEU A 127 -3.65 6.20 20.97
CA LEU A 127 -2.24 5.81 21.08
C LEU A 127 -2.08 4.30 21.25
N ASP A 128 -2.93 3.65 22.05
CA ASP A 128 -2.93 2.19 22.16
C ASP A 128 -3.36 1.51 20.86
N TRP A 129 -4.27 2.11 20.09
CA TRP A 129 -4.62 1.65 18.75
C TRP A 129 -3.42 1.71 17.80
N ILE A 130 -2.62 2.80 17.85
CA ILE A 130 -1.38 2.90 17.07
C ILE A 130 -0.42 1.80 17.51
N LYS A 131 -0.11 1.68 18.81
CA LYS A 131 0.78 0.62 19.33
C LYS A 131 0.37 -0.76 18.86
N ALA A 132 -0.92 -1.05 18.86
CA ALA A 132 -1.47 -2.34 18.42
C ALA A 132 -1.29 -2.61 16.91
N ARG A 133 -0.77 -1.68 16.09
CA ARG A 133 -0.50 -1.88 14.66
C ARG A 133 0.98 -2.08 14.33
N TYR A 134 1.86 -1.98 15.32
CA TYR A 134 3.30 -2.13 15.16
C TYR A 134 3.79 -3.23 16.12
N PRO A 135 4.85 -3.99 15.79
CA PRO A 135 5.39 -5.01 16.69
C PRO A 135 5.89 -4.43 18.02
N ALA A 136 6.59 -3.30 17.95
CA ALA A 136 7.05 -2.54 19.09
C ALA A 136 7.28 -1.07 18.68
N LEU A 137 7.01 -0.15 19.59
CA LEU A 137 7.30 1.28 19.46
C LEU A 137 7.91 1.79 20.76
N SER A 138 9.02 2.52 20.67
CA SER A 138 9.43 3.38 21.77
C SER A 138 8.44 4.54 21.91
N GLN A 139 8.51 5.28 23.02
CA GLN A 139 7.70 6.49 23.18
C GLN A 139 7.98 7.52 22.08
N VAL A 140 9.22 7.63 21.61
CA VAL A 140 9.59 8.54 20.51
C VAL A 140 8.96 8.07 19.20
N ASP A 141 9.10 6.79 18.86
CA ASP A 141 8.51 6.23 17.64
C ASP A 141 6.99 6.37 17.63
N LEU A 142 6.34 6.15 18.77
CA LEU A 142 4.90 6.34 18.91
C LEU A 142 4.47 7.77 18.61
N MET A 143 5.22 8.78 19.07
CA MET A 143 4.91 10.18 18.78
C MET A 143 5.14 10.52 17.31
N ILE A 144 6.19 9.98 16.68
CA ILE A 144 6.46 10.14 15.24
C ILE A 144 5.33 9.51 14.41
N GLU A 145 4.89 8.29 14.75
CA GLU A 145 3.83 7.60 14.03
C GLU A 145 2.47 8.27 14.26
N MET A 146 2.16 8.71 15.48
CA MET A 146 0.96 9.50 15.77
C MET A 146 0.94 10.79 14.94
N GLN A 147 2.05 11.55 14.94
CA GLN A 147 2.15 12.76 14.13
C GLN A 147 1.93 12.44 12.65
N SER A 148 2.52 11.36 12.14
CA SER A 148 2.42 11.01 10.73
C SER A 148 1.03 10.50 10.31
N LEU A 149 0.33 9.79 11.19
CA LEU A 149 -1.01 9.23 10.95
C LEU A 149 -2.15 10.24 11.17
N ARG A 150 -1.88 11.39 11.82
CA ARG A 150 -2.90 12.38 12.22
C ARG A 150 -3.76 12.96 11.10
N VAL A 151 -3.48 12.69 9.82
CA VAL A 151 -4.29 13.16 8.69
C VAL A 151 -4.94 12.03 7.87
N MET A 152 -4.69 10.76 8.23
CA MET A 152 -5.10 9.58 7.45
C MET A 152 -6.60 9.33 7.25
N HIS A 153 -7.50 10.11 7.85
CA HIS A 153 -8.95 9.94 7.69
C HIS A 153 -9.59 11.13 6.96
N GLY A 154 -8.82 12.17 6.65
CA GLY A 154 -9.32 13.42 6.10
C GLY A 154 -10.15 13.19 4.84
N THR A 155 -9.63 12.44 3.87
CA THR A 155 -10.30 12.18 2.59
C THR A 155 -11.64 11.46 2.75
N ILE A 156 -11.70 10.41 3.60
CA ILE A 156 -12.95 9.69 3.88
C ILE A 156 -14.01 10.64 4.47
N TRP A 157 -13.60 11.52 5.37
CA TRP A 157 -14.51 12.44 6.05
C TRP A 157 -14.96 13.61 5.17
N THR A 158 -14.08 14.15 4.33
CA THR A 158 -14.42 15.21 3.36
C THR A 158 -15.28 14.71 2.20
N GLU A 159 -15.31 13.41 1.95
CA GLU A 159 -16.21 12.76 0.99
C GLU A 159 -17.46 12.15 1.64
N SER A 160 -17.69 12.41 2.93
CA SER A 160 -18.89 11.94 3.65
C SER A 160 -19.97 13.03 3.67
N VAL A 161 -21.23 12.61 3.82
CA VAL A 161 -22.34 13.50 4.19
C VAL A 161 -22.05 14.07 5.57
N ARG A 162 -21.99 15.40 5.65
CA ARG A 162 -21.67 16.17 6.86
C ARG A 162 -22.96 16.79 7.41
N GLU A 163 -23.44 16.29 8.55
CA GLU A 163 -24.62 16.82 9.23
C GLU A 163 -24.27 17.33 10.63
N ILE A 164 -24.71 18.53 10.97
CA ILE A 164 -24.65 19.08 12.32
C ILE A 164 -26.06 19.11 12.88
N VAL A 165 -26.29 18.30 13.91
CA VAL A 165 -27.57 18.23 14.63
C VAL A 165 -27.53 19.10 15.87
N SER A 166 -28.66 19.72 16.22
CA SER A 166 -28.77 20.60 17.38
C SER A 166 -29.54 19.95 18.53
N ALA A 167 -29.04 20.06 19.76
CA ALA A 167 -29.75 19.76 21.01
C ALA A 167 -30.33 21.02 21.67
N SER A 168 -30.37 22.17 20.97
CA SER A 168 -30.79 23.46 21.54
C SER A 168 -32.17 23.41 22.18
N ALA A 169 -33.14 22.72 21.57
CA ALA A 169 -34.50 22.54 22.09
C ALA A 169 -34.66 21.40 23.12
N SER A 170 -33.62 20.62 23.38
CA SER A 170 -33.64 19.52 24.35
C SER A 170 -33.12 19.97 25.72
N ASP A 171 -33.78 19.54 26.80
CA ASP A 171 -33.30 19.76 28.18
C ASP A 171 -32.05 18.93 28.51
N LEU A 172 -31.90 17.77 27.86
CA LEU A 172 -30.68 16.97 27.88
C LEU A 172 -29.72 17.49 26.79
N LYS A 173 -28.44 17.64 27.13
CA LYS A 173 -27.40 18.09 26.22
C LYS A 173 -26.38 16.99 25.95
N PHE A 174 -25.54 17.16 24.93
CA PHE A 174 -24.50 16.19 24.62
C PHE A 174 -23.45 16.13 25.73
N LEU A 175 -22.92 14.93 26.00
CA LEU A 175 -21.81 14.72 26.92
C LEU A 175 -20.46 14.77 26.18
N VAL A 176 -19.39 14.98 26.94
CA VAL A 176 -18.01 14.81 26.45
C VAL A 176 -17.42 13.51 27.02
N SER A 177 -16.64 12.79 26.22
CA SER A 177 -15.94 11.57 26.62
C SER A 177 -14.43 11.72 26.50
N ASP A 178 -13.70 10.75 27.05
CA ASP A 178 -12.25 10.62 26.86
C ASP A 178 -11.87 10.15 25.44
N CYS A 179 -12.86 9.86 24.59
CA CYS A 179 -12.75 9.58 23.16
C CYS A 179 -13.72 10.47 22.37
N PRO A 180 -13.46 11.79 22.25
CA PRO A 180 -14.46 12.75 21.75
C PRO A 180 -14.96 12.45 20.34
N VAL A 181 -14.08 11.94 19.47
CA VAL A 181 -14.43 11.46 18.13
C VAL A 181 -14.79 9.98 18.26
N THR A 182 -16.08 9.68 18.16
CA THR A 182 -16.64 8.37 18.45
C THR A 182 -17.13 7.67 17.16
N LEU A 183 -16.92 6.36 17.06
CA LEU A 183 -17.33 5.58 15.89
C LEU A 183 -18.55 4.71 16.19
N TYR A 184 -19.52 4.75 15.29
CA TYR A 184 -20.73 3.92 15.33
C TYR A 184 -20.81 3.05 14.09
N ASN A 185 -21.20 1.79 14.26
CA ASN A 185 -21.57 0.92 13.16
C ASN A 185 -22.66 -0.05 13.66
N PRO A 186 -23.82 -0.15 12.99
CA PRO A 186 -24.95 -0.95 13.47
C PRO A 186 -24.63 -2.45 13.62
N ALA A 187 -23.69 -2.97 12.82
CA ALA A 187 -23.30 -4.38 12.81
C ALA A 187 -22.20 -4.74 13.83
N THR A 188 -21.57 -3.74 14.46
CA THR A 188 -20.44 -3.95 15.37
C THR A 188 -20.64 -3.17 16.67
N PRO A 189 -21.44 -3.69 17.62
CA PRO A 189 -21.56 -3.12 18.96
C PRO A 189 -20.23 -3.21 19.74
N PRO A 190 -20.07 -2.48 20.86
CA PRO A 190 -18.85 -2.52 21.68
C PRO A 190 -18.48 -3.92 22.19
N SER A 191 -19.46 -4.80 22.39
CA SER A 191 -19.26 -6.19 22.77
C SER A 191 -18.75 -7.09 21.64
N SER A 192 -18.68 -6.60 20.40
CA SER A 192 -18.17 -7.37 19.26
C SER A 192 -16.67 -7.66 19.44
N PRO A 193 -16.19 -8.88 19.13
CA PRO A 193 -14.74 -9.19 19.14
C PRO A 193 -13.92 -8.26 18.24
N ARG A 194 -14.54 -7.71 17.18
CA ARG A 194 -13.89 -6.73 16.27
C ARG A 194 -13.66 -5.37 16.93
N CYS A 195 -14.34 -5.08 18.03
CA CYS A 195 -14.21 -3.87 18.84
C CYS A 195 -13.55 -4.15 20.21
N ALA A 196 -12.87 -5.30 20.36
CA ALA A 196 -12.06 -5.54 21.53
C ALA A 196 -10.99 -4.44 21.64
N TYR A 197 -10.86 -3.85 22.82
CA TYR A 197 -9.91 -2.76 23.09
C TYR A 197 -8.52 -3.10 22.52
N PRO A 198 -7.84 -2.17 21.82
CA PRO A 198 -8.19 -0.75 21.63
C PRO A 198 -9.06 -0.46 20.38
N ASN A 199 -9.66 -1.47 19.76
CA ASN A 199 -10.33 -1.33 18.47
C ASN A 199 -11.75 -0.75 18.56
N ASP A 200 -12.14 -0.07 17.49
CA ASP A 200 -13.49 0.35 17.15
C ASP A 200 -13.84 -0.14 15.74
N PRO A 201 -15.10 -0.04 15.25
CA PRO A 201 -15.39 -0.33 13.86
C PRO A 201 -14.50 0.49 12.93
N ARG A 202 -14.11 -0.08 11.79
CA ARG A 202 -13.23 0.63 10.88
C ARG A 202 -13.94 1.82 10.24
N ILE A 203 -13.24 2.95 10.14
CA ILE A 203 -13.76 4.21 9.57
C ILE A 203 -14.10 4.07 8.09
N ASP A 204 -13.45 3.16 7.36
CA ASP A 204 -13.68 2.94 5.94
C ASP A 204 -14.86 2.01 5.64
N TRP A 205 -15.51 1.40 6.64
CA TRP A 205 -16.65 0.52 6.39
C TRP A 205 -17.91 1.33 6.05
N GLN A 206 -18.66 0.88 5.04
CA GLN A 206 -19.87 1.54 4.53
C GLN A 206 -20.84 1.93 5.65
N GLY A 207 -21.09 1.05 6.62
CA GLY A 207 -22.02 1.31 7.74
C GLY A 207 -21.44 2.12 8.90
N THR A 208 -20.18 2.56 8.83
CA THR A 208 -19.55 3.32 9.91
C THR A 208 -19.89 4.81 9.80
N GLN A 209 -20.30 5.39 10.92
CA GLN A 209 -20.53 6.82 11.07
C GLN A 209 -19.56 7.38 12.12
N THR A 210 -19.02 8.57 11.88
CA THR A 210 -18.15 9.28 12.83
C THR A 210 -18.94 10.38 13.52
N ILE A 211 -18.97 10.33 14.85
CA ILE A 211 -19.79 11.20 15.70
C ILE A 211 -18.85 12.08 16.52
N PHE A 212 -19.04 13.39 16.44
CA PHE A 212 -18.20 14.35 17.14
C PHE A 212 -19.06 15.48 17.73
N PRO A 213 -19.41 15.43 19.02
CA PRO A 213 -19.99 16.58 19.72
C PRO A 213 -19.07 17.80 19.57
N LEU A 214 -19.59 18.93 19.12
CA LEU A 214 -18.80 20.16 18.95
C LEU A 214 -18.86 21.02 20.22
N ASP A 215 -20.01 21.00 20.89
CA ASP A 215 -20.28 21.58 22.20
C ASP A 215 -21.50 20.87 22.84
N ALA A 216 -22.04 21.39 23.95
CA ALA A 216 -23.24 20.84 24.59
C ALA A 216 -24.48 20.77 23.66
N ASN A 217 -24.58 21.63 22.65
CA ASN A 217 -25.76 21.81 21.81
C ASN A 217 -25.59 21.36 20.36
N HIS A 218 -24.38 21.08 19.89
CA HIS A 218 -24.12 20.78 18.49
C HIS A 218 -23.31 19.50 18.38
N CYS A 219 -23.70 18.60 17.48
CA CYS A 219 -22.97 17.37 17.21
C CYS A 219 -22.82 17.17 15.71
N LEU A 220 -21.59 16.94 15.25
CA LEU A 220 -21.29 16.56 13.88
C LEU A 220 -21.48 15.04 13.73
N ILE A 221 -22.18 14.65 12.68
CA ILE A 221 -22.37 13.28 12.23
C ILE A 221 -21.85 13.19 10.80
N LEU A 222 -20.86 12.32 10.59
CA LEU A 222 -20.34 11.99 9.27
C LEU A 222 -20.87 10.63 8.85
N THR A 223 -21.55 10.59 7.71
CA THR A 223 -22.12 9.36 7.13
C THR A 223 -21.59 9.18 5.72
N HIS A 224 -21.10 8.00 5.37
CA HIS A 224 -20.68 7.75 3.99
C HIS A 224 -21.85 7.88 3.01
N LEU A 225 -21.59 8.48 1.85
CA LEU A 225 -22.64 8.85 0.90
C LEU A 225 -23.45 7.65 0.40
N ASP A 226 -22.74 6.57 0.05
CA ASP A 226 -23.34 5.30 -0.37
C ASP A 226 -24.23 4.67 0.71
N HIS A 227 -23.92 4.89 1.99
CA HIS A 227 -24.77 4.47 3.10
C HIS A 227 -25.96 5.39 3.34
N ALA A 228 -25.76 6.71 3.20
CA ALA A 228 -26.82 7.70 3.39
C ALA A 228 -27.91 7.59 2.30
N GLU A 229 -27.52 7.37 1.05
CA GLU A 229 -28.43 7.25 -0.10
C GLU A 229 -29.19 5.91 -0.09
N ALA A 230 -28.52 4.81 0.22
CA ALA A 230 -29.10 3.45 0.15
C ALA A 230 -28.83 2.63 1.43
N PRO A 231 -29.38 3.03 2.60
CA PRO A 231 -29.08 2.39 3.87
C PRO A 231 -29.51 0.91 3.94
N SER A 232 -30.61 0.54 3.28
CA SER A 232 -31.12 -0.85 3.22
C SER A 232 -30.27 -1.79 2.36
N GLU A 233 -29.51 -1.24 1.41
CA GLU A 233 -28.63 -2.01 0.51
C GLU A 233 -27.19 -2.10 1.04
N SER A 234 -26.90 -1.37 2.12
CA SER A 234 -25.55 -1.20 2.64
C SER A 234 -24.98 -2.48 3.25
N LYS A 235 -23.76 -2.83 2.82
CA LYS A 235 -22.95 -3.89 3.40
C LYS A 235 -22.14 -3.33 4.56
N LEU A 236 -22.77 -3.30 5.74
CA LEU A 236 -22.30 -2.53 6.90
C LEU A 236 -20.83 -2.78 7.33
N THR A 237 -20.24 -3.93 7.02
CA THR A 237 -18.85 -4.28 7.38
C THR A 237 -17.93 -4.51 6.19
N THR A 238 -18.25 -3.93 5.02
CA THR A 238 -17.34 -3.88 3.87
C THR A 238 -16.87 -2.44 3.65
N PRO A 239 -15.70 -2.22 3.04
CA PRO A 239 -15.26 -0.87 2.70
C PRO A 239 -16.32 -0.11 1.87
N ARG A 240 -16.44 1.20 2.11
CA ARG A 240 -17.26 2.13 1.31
C ARG A 240 -16.74 2.20 -0.12
N VAL A 241 -17.57 2.73 -1.00
CA VAL A 241 -17.16 3.04 -2.37
C VAL A 241 -15.92 3.96 -2.36
N HIS A 242 -14.83 3.50 -3.02
CA HIS A 242 -13.55 4.21 -3.15
C HIS A 242 -12.95 4.64 -1.79
N ALA A 243 -12.89 3.71 -0.84
CA ALA A 243 -12.31 3.93 0.48
C ALA A 243 -10.80 4.24 0.44
N ARG A 244 -10.44 5.53 0.50
CA ARG A 244 -9.04 6.00 0.52
C ARG A 244 -8.74 6.84 1.76
N PHE A 245 -7.72 6.44 2.51
CA PHE A 245 -7.29 7.11 3.75
C PHE A 245 -6.47 8.39 3.45
N GLY A 246 -5.77 8.42 2.32
CA GLY A 246 -5.13 9.61 1.76
C GLY A 246 -5.68 9.93 0.37
N GLY A 247 -5.18 11.01 -0.22
CA GLY A 247 -5.41 11.36 -1.61
C GLY A 247 -5.76 12.83 -1.77
N PHE A 248 -5.34 13.40 -2.89
CA PHE A 248 -5.85 14.68 -3.37
C PHE A 248 -7.33 14.55 -3.75
N GLY A 249 -8.14 15.51 -3.31
CA GLY A 249 -9.55 15.60 -3.67
C GLY A 249 -10.07 17.02 -3.49
N ILE A 250 -11.12 17.34 -4.22
CA ILE A 250 -11.87 18.57 -4.11
C ILE A 250 -13.16 18.27 -3.35
N ALA A 251 -13.44 19.09 -2.33
CA ALA A 251 -14.65 18.99 -1.53
C ALA A 251 -15.33 20.36 -1.45
N ARG A 252 -16.67 20.34 -1.46
CA ARG A 252 -17.47 21.52 -1.16
C ARG A 252 -17.41 21.86 0.33
N THR A 253 -16.78 22.99 0.65
CA THR A 253 -16.61 23.48 2.02
C THR A 253 -17.90 24.05 2.62
N ASP A 254 -18.83 24.48 1.77
CA ASP A 254 -20.13 25.01 2.16
C ASP A 254 -21.19 23.91 2.44
N ALA A 255 -20.90 22.66 2.05
CA ALA A 255 -21.84 21.54 2.15
C ALA A 255 -21.87 20.95 3.58
N PHE A 256 -22.74 21.53 4.43
CA PHE A 256 -23.15 21.00 5.74
C PHE A 256 -24.67 21.02 5.90
N ILE A 257 -25.26 19.91 6.34
CA ILE A 257 -26.68 19.82 6.71
C ILE A 257 -26.84 20.33 8.14
N ARG A 258 -27.83 21.20 8.40
CA ARG A 258 -28.05 21.81 9.73
C ARG A 258 -29.52 21.86 10.17
N ARG A 259 -30.40 21.10 9.50
CA ARG A 259 -31.85 21.26 9.67
C ARG A 259 -32.42 20.56 10.91
N ARG A 260 -31.72 19.55 11.43
CA ARG A 260 -32.26 18.69 12.49
C ARG A 260 -31.98 19.24 13.88
N THR A 261 -33.05 19.39 14.65
CA THR A 261 -33.01 19.58 16.10
C THR A 261 -33.50 18.29 16.77
N LEU A 262 -32.67 17.69 17.61
CA LEU A 262 -32.95 16.42 18.27
C LEU A 262 -33.82 16.62 19.50
N SER A 263 -34.75 15.69 19.71
CA SER A 263 -35.51 15.52 20.95
C SER A 263 -34.62 15.03 22.10
N GLN A 264 -35.12 15.11 23.34
CA GLN A 264 -34.43 14.60 24.52
C GLN A 264 -34.05 13.12 24.40
N THR A 265 -34.95 12.27 23.89
CA THR A 265 -34.67 10.83 23.69
C THR A 265 -33.62 10.60 22.61
N GLU A 266 -33.58 11.41 21.55
CA GLU A 266 -32.56 11.30 20.50
C GLU A 266 -31.18 11.79 21.00
N VAL A 267 -31.13 12.88 21.79
CA VAL A 267 -29.89 13.30 22.44
C VAL A 267 -29.40 12.22 23.41
N ALA A 268 -30.31 11.60 24.17
CA ALA A 268 -29.98 10.45 25.02
C ALA A 268 -29.41 9.28 24.23
N ALA A 269 -29.97 8.96 23.05
CA ALA A 269 -29.47 7.92 22.18
C ALA A 269 -28.01 8.18 21.74
N VAL A 270 -27.69 9.42 21.33
CA VAL A 270 -26.30 9.82 21.02
C VAL A 270 -25.42 9.70 22.26
N ASN A 271 -25.88 10.14 23.43
CA ASN A 271 -25.11 10.03 24.67
C ASN A 271 -24.87 8.57 25.11
N VAL A 272 -25.81 7.64 24.87
CA VAL A 272 -25.60 6.19 25.09
C VAL A 272 -24.45 5.68 24.22
N LEU A 273 -24.39 6.09 22.95
CA LEU A 273 -23.26 5.77 22.07
C LEU A 273 -21.95 6.32 22.61
N LEU A 274 -21.89 7.61 22.96
CA LEU A 274 -20.67 8.26 23.46
C LEU A 274 -20.16 7.58 24.74
N LYS A 275 -21.06 7.25 25.67
CA LYS A 275 -20.73 6.52 26.91
C LYS A 275 -20.24 5.11 26.64
N ALA A 276 -20.87 4.39 25.70
CA ALA A 276 -20.50 3.02 25.38
C ALA A 276 -19.17 2.90 24.62
N ARG A 277 -18.69 3.99 24.00
CA ARG A 277 -17.43 4.03 23.23
C ARG A 277 -16.28 4.74 23.94
N ALA A 278 -16.57 5.45 25.03
CA ALA A 278 -15.57 5.97 25.95
C ALA A 278 -14.65 4.84 26.43
N ARG A 279 -13.37 5.15 26.65
CA ARG A 279 -12.42 4.20 27.23
C ARG A 279 -12.71 4.01 28.71
N ARG A 280 -12.91 5.12 29.43
CA ARG A 280 -13.07 5.13 30.89
C ARG A 280 -13.91 6.30 31.39
N TYR A 281 -13.77 7.49 30.83
CA TYR A 281 -14.35 8.70 31.40
C TYR A 281 -15.39 9.38 30.50
N ILE A 282 -16.46 9.88 31.12
CA ILE A 282 -17.42 10.81 30.53
C ILE A 282 -17.68 12.00 31.47
N ALA A 283 -18.07 13.14 30.89
CA ALA A 283 -18.39 14.33 31.64
C ALA A 283 -19.56 15.12 31.07
N ALA A 284 -20.28 15.83 31.93
CA ALA A 284 -21.41 16.67 31.59
C ALA A 284 -21.61 17.78 32.64
N SER A 285 -22.30 18.88 32.29
CA SER A 285 -22.59 19.96 33.26
C SER A 285 -23.69 19.59 34.27
N ARG A 286 -24.51 18.57 34.01
CA ARG A 286 -25.46 18.01 34.99
C ARG A 286 -25.19 16.55 35.26
N LYS A 287 -25.33 16.14 36.52
CA LYS A 287 -25.04 14.78 36.99
C LYS A 287 -25.94 13.74 36.33
N GLU A 288 -27.19 14.11 36.09
CA GLU A 288 -28.24 13.23 35.57
C GLU A 288 -27.93 12.82 34.13
N TRP A 289 -27.28 13.70 33.36
CA TRP A 289 -26.95 13.48 31.95
C TRP A 289 -25.88 12.39 31.73
N LEU A 290 -25.16 11.99 32.79
CA LEU A 290 -24.17 10.90 32.75
C LEU A 290 -24.81 9.50 32.69
N TYR A 291 -26.13 9.42 32.82
CA TYR A 291 -26.90 8.17 32.79
C TYR A 291 -27.95 8.19 31.67
N PRO A 292 -27.54 8.37 30.41
CA PRO A 292 -28.46 8.51 29.28
C PRO A 292 -29.34 7.26 29.05
N GLU A 293 -28.91 6.09 29.54
CA GLU A 293 -29.69 4.85 29.52
C GLU A 293 -31.03 4.92 30.27
N ARG A 294 -31.23 5.93 31.12
CA ARG A 294 -32.51 6.17 31.80
C ARG A 294 -33.56 6.78 30.86
N GLU A 295 -33.11 7.51 29.86
CA GLU A 295 -33.94 8.24 28.90
C GLU A 295 -34.07 7.47 27.57
N PHE A 296 -33.02 6.71 27.18
CA PHE A 296 -33.02 5.87 25.98
C PHE A 296 -32.72 4.41 26.34
N ASN A 297 -33.70 3.53 26.10
CA ASN A 297 -33.62 2.09 26.36
C ASN A 297 -33.64 1.24 25.07
N GLY A 298 -33.40 1.87 23.91
CA GLY A 298 -33.35 1.19 22.62
C GLY A 298 -32.10 0.33 22.44
N SER A 299 -32.18 -0.60 21.48
CA SER A 299 -31.06 -1.44 21.03
C SER A 299 -29.97 -0.63 20.31
N TRP A 300 -28.77 -1.22 20.22
CA TRP A 300 -27.65 -0.64 19.47
C TRP A 300 -28.02 -0.31 18.02
N GLN A 301 -28.77 -1.19 17.35
CA GLN A 301 -29.19 -1.02 15.96
C GLN A 301 -30.16 0.16 15.79
N GLN A 302 -31.00 0.43 16.78
CA GLN A 302 -31.96 1.54 16.72
C GLN A 302 -31.27 2.92 16.71
N LEU A 303 -30.04 3.02 17.21
CA LEU A 303 -29.22 4.23 17.12
C LEU A 303 -29.03 4.70 15.67
N ALA A 304 -29.02 3.77 14.70
CA ALA A 304 -28.90 4.11 13.28
C ALA A 304 -30.01 5.06 12.81
N THR A 305 -31.22 4.94 13.37
CA THR A 305 -32.36 5.78 13.00
C THR A 305 -32.12 7.23 13.40
N VAL A 306 -31.52 7.44 14.57
CA VAL A 306 -31.19 8.78 15.09
C VAL A 306 -30.00 9.38 14.33
N LEU A 307 -29.02 8.56 13.95
CA LEU A 307 -27.80 9.05 13.32
C LEU A 307 -27.94 9.26 11.80
N ARG A 308 -29.02 8.80 11.18
CA ARG A 308 -29.17 8.86 9.72
C ARG A 308 -29.54 10.27 9.25
N PRO A 309 -28.80 10.88 8.31
CA PRO A 309 -29.25 12.09 7.63
C PRO A 309 -30.44 11.77 6.70
N THR A 310 -31.46 12.63 6.69
CA THR A 310 -32.70 12.39 5.90
C THR A 310 -32.86 13.33 4.72
N ASP A 311 -32.28 14.52 4.77
CA ASP A 311 -32.54 15.61 3.83
C ASP A 311 -31.24 16.18 3.25
N ASP A 312 -31.35 16.95 2.16
CA ASP A 312 -30.24 17.68 1.53
C ASP A 312 -29.03 16.82 1.07
N LEU A 313 -29.21 15.50 0.91
CA LEU A 313 -28.15 14.60 0.41
C LEU A 313 -27.62 14.98 -0.98
N TRP A 314 -28.46 15.62 -1.80
CA TRP A 314 -28.11 16.12 -3.15
C TRP A 314 -26.89 17.07 -3.14
N ARG A 315 -26.51 17.66 -2.00
CA ARG A 315 -25.32 18.51 -1.86
C ARG A 315 -23.99 17.76 -1.98
N PHE A 316 -24.01 16.44 -1.77
CA PHE A 316 -22.82 15.60 -1.68
C PHE A 316 -22.62 14.68 -2.90
N GLY A 317 -23.60 14.62 -3.80
CA GLY A 317 -23.52 13.88 -5.05
C GLY A 317 -22.97 14.69 -6.23
N GLY A 318 -22.93 14.06 -7.40
CA GLY A 318 -22.60 14.70 -8.68
C GLY A 318 -21.13 14.59 -9.11
N GLN A 319 -20.73 15.45 -10.04
CA GLN A 319 -19.39 15.51 -10.61
C GLN A 319 -18.83 16.93 -10.52
N ILE A 320 -17.53 17.03 -10.25
CA ILE A 320 -16.78 18.29 -10.18
C ILE A 320 -15.87 18.37 -11.39
N TYR A 321 -15.94 19.49 -12.12
CA TYR A 321 -15.02 19.85 -13.19
C TYR A 321 -14.36 21.18 -12.85
N VAL A 322 -13.02 21.21 -12.86
CA VAL A 322 -12.23 22.44 -12.66
C VAL A 322 -11.34 22.62 -13.87
N LYS A 323 -11.48 23.76 -14.56
CA LYS A 323 -10.58 24.17 -15.65
C LYS A 323 -9.52 25.11 -15.08
N PHE A 324 -8.25 24.77 -15.29
CA PHE A 324 -7.13 25.61 -14.88
C PHE A 324 -6.74 26.60 -15.98
N GLU A 325 -5.93 27.61 -15.61
CA GLU A 325 -5.46 28.66 -16.53
C GLU A 325 -4.62 28.10 -17.68
N ASP A 326 -3.90 26.99 -17.45
CA ASP A 326 -3.12 26.27 -18.47
C ASP A 326 -3.98 25.44 -19.44
N GLY A 327 -5.31 25.47 -19.28
CA GLY A 327 -6.27 24.73 -20.09
C GLY A 327 -6.49 23.28 -19.66
N SER A 328 -5.74 22.77 -18.67
CA SER A 328 -5.98 21.44 -18.12
C SER A 328 -7.31 21.38 -17.36
N VAL A 329 -7.90 20.18 -17.28
CA VAL A 329 -9.18 19.95 -16.61
C VAL A 329 -9.01 18.86 -15.57
N HIS A 330 -9.38 19.16 -14.32
CA HIS A 330 -9.59 18.17 -13.29
C HIS A 330 -11.05 17.73 -13.28
N HIS A 331 -11.26 16.42 -13.22
CA HIS A 331 -12.56 15.79 -13.04
C HIS A 331 -12.54 14.98 -11.74
N GLN A 332 -13.65 14.98 -11.01
CA GLN A 332 -13.87 14.12 -9.85
C GLN A 332 -15.34 13.73 -9.72
N ASP A 333 -15.63 12.44 -9.45
CA ASP A 333 -16.97 12.01 -9.04
C ASP A 333 -17.24 12.26 -7.54
N GLN A 334 -18.47 12.01 -7.10
CA GLN A 334 -18.89 12.14 -5.70
C GLN A 334 -18.11 11.29 -4.69
N TYR A 335 -17.33 10.30 -5.17
CA TYR A 335 -16.51 9.42 -4.36
C TYR A 335 -15.01 9.77 -4.46
N GLY A 336 -14.64 10.85 -5.13
CA GLY A 336 -13.23 11.23 -5.24
C GLY A 336 -12.48 10.61 -6.42
N ARG A 337 -13.14 9.84 -7.30
CA ARG A 337 -12.47 9.21 -8.44
C ARG A 337 -12.24 10.22 -9.54
N THR A 338 -11.02 10.23 -10.09
CA THR A 338 -10.64 11.14 -11.18
C THR A 338 -10.89 10.54 -12.56
N SER A 339 -11.35 9.29 -12.64
CA SER A 339 -11.63 8.62 -13.91
C SER A 339 -12.83 7.66 -13.84
N ASN A 340 -13.40 7.37 -15.01
CA ASN A 340 -14.49 6.39 -15.15
C ASN A 340 -13.96 4.94 -15.27
N ALA A 341 -12.70 4.69 -14.88
CA ALA A 341 -12.10 3.37 -14.99
C ALA A 341 -12.81 2.31 -14.15
N HIS A 342 -13.42 2.72 -13.05
CA HIS A 342 -14.26 1.87 -12.24
C HIS A 342 -15.49 1.32 -12.99
N GLU A 343 -15.90 1.87 -14.13
CA GLU A 343 -17.03 1.36 -14.93
C GLU A 343 -16.60 0.16 -15.77
N TYR A 344 -15.47 0.26 -16.48
CA TYR A 344 -14.99 -0.81 -17.38
C TYR A 344 -14.01 -1.80 -16.73
N LEU A 345 -13.45 -1.47 -15.56
CA LEU A 345 -12.57 -2.38 -14.81
C LEU A 345 -13.33 -3.28 -13.81
N ARG A 346 -14.66 -3.17 -13.77
CA ARG A 346 -15.52 -4.01 -12.93
C ARG A 346 -15.82 -5.37 -13.57
N LYS A 347 -16.11 -6.32 -12.69
CA LYS A 347 -16.66 -7.63 -13.02
C LYS A 347 -18.09 -7.72 -12.56
N GLU A 348 -18.86 -8.49 -13.30
CA GLU A 348 -20.16 -8.97 -12.83
C GLU A 348 -19.97 -9.82 -11.56
N PRO A 349 -20.64 -9.48 -10.45
CA PRO A 349 -20.56 -10.27 -9.23
C PRO A 349 -21.07 -11.70 -9.46
N LEU A 350 -20.33 -12.68 -8.94
CA LEU A 350 -20.80 -14.06 -8.95
C LEU A 350 -22.09 -14.19 -8.14
N LYS A 351 -23.15 -14.74 -8.76
CA LYS A 351 -24.45 -14.98 -8.10
C LYS A 351 -24.38 -16.04 -7.01
N THR A 352 -23.48 -17.01 -7.17
CA THR A 352 -23.29 -18.13 -6.25
C THR A 352 -21.81 -18.35 -5.97
N THR A 353 -21.51 -19.02 -4.86
CA THR A 353 -20.12 -19.41 -4.57
C THR A 353 -19.68 -20.48 -5.57
N PRO A 354 -18.49 -20.37 -6.20
CA PRO A 354 -17.98 -21.36 -7.14
C PRO A 354 -17.85 -22.75 -6.52
N HIS A 355 -17.98 -23.80 -7.33
CA HIS A 355 -17.62 -25.15 -6.89
C HIS A 355 -16.10 -25.28 -6.72
N PRO A 356 -15.60 -26.26 -5.94
CA PRO A 356 -14.17 -26.40 -5.65
C PRO A 356 -13.23 -26.43 -6.87
N ASN A 357 -13.68 -26.99 -8.00
CA ASN A 357 -12.86 -27.12 -9.21
C ASN A 357 -13.07 -25.99 -10.22
N ASP A 358 -14.04 -25.11 -10.00
CA ASP A 358 -14.32 -23.96 -10.88
C ASP A 358 -13.22 -22.91 -10.75
N PRO A 359 -13.03 -22.04 -11.75
CA PRO A 359 -12.17 -20.87 -11.63
C PRO A 359 -12.54 -20.01 -10.42
N CYS A 360 -11.53 -19.53 -9.70
CA CYS A 360 -11.76 -18.62 -8.58
C CYS A 360 -12.22 -17.24 -9.08
N GLY A 361 -13.26 -16.68 -8.44
CA GLY A 361 -13.79 -15.35 -8.79
C GLY A 361 -12.80 -14.19 -8.66
N CYS A 362 -11.70 -14.37 -7.92
CA CYS A 362 -10.66 -13.35 -7.80
C CYS A 362 -9.79 -13.17 -9.06
N GLY A 363 -9.98 -13.97 -10.11
CA GLY A 363 -9.24 -13.80 -11.37
C GLY A 363 -7.80 -14.35 -11.36
N SER A 364 -7.41 -15.07 -10.30
CA SER A 364 -6.05 -15.62 -10.15
C SER A 364 -5.64 -16.67 -11.19
N GLY A 365 -6.58 -17.15 -12.01
CA GLY A 365 -6.39 -18.27 -12.94
C GLY A 365 -6.41 -19.66 -12.25
N ARG A 366 -6.58 -19.71 -10.93
CA ARG A 366 -6.58 -20.96 -10.15
C ARG A 366 -7.98 -21.49 -9.89
N LYS A 367 -8.08 -22.79 -9.60
CA LYS A 367 -9.30 -23.42 -9.07
C LYS A 367 -9.66 -22.84 -7.71
N TYR A 368 -10.95 -22.68 -7.42
CA TYR A 368 -11.43 -22.07 -6.18
C TYR A 368 -10.87 -22.74 -4.91
N LYS A 369 -10.80 -24.09 -4.91
CA LYS A 369 -10.24 -24.87 -3.79
C LYS A 369 -8.75 -24.63 -3.51
N GLN A 370 -8.01 -24.14 -4.51
CA GLN A 370 -6.57 -23.83 -4.43
C GLN A 370 -6.32 -22.32 -4.31
N CYS A 371 -7.37 -21.54 -4.03
CA CYS A 371 -7.31 -20.09 -3.93
C CYS A 371 -8.19 -19.60 -2.77
N CYS A 372 -9.27 -18.87 -3.04
CA CYS A 372 -10.05 -18.19 -2.00
C CYS A 372 -10.91 -19.08 -1.11
N LYS A 373 -11.07 -20.38 -1.36
CA LYS A 373 -11.95 -21.26 -0.57
C LYS A 373 -11.65 -21.19 0.94
N ASN A 374 -10.36 -21.23 1.30
CA ASN A 374 -9.92 -21.26 2.70
C ASN A 374 -9.51 -19.87 3.24
N ILE A 375 -9.70 -18.80 2.44
CA ILE A 375 -9.42 -17.43 2.87
C ILE A 375 -10.74 -16.83 3.42
N PRO A 376 -10.76 -16.23 4.63
CA PRO A 376 -11.93 -15.53 5.15
C PRO A 376 -12.42 -14.45 4.18
N LEU A 377 -13.74 -14.27 4.04
CA LEU A 377 -14.32 -13.36 3.04
C LEU A 377 -13.71 -11.95 3.08
N HIS A 378 -13.52 -11.39 4.26
CA HIS A 378 -12.96 -10.05 4.48
C HIS A 378 -11.46 -9.94 4.13
N GLN A 379 -10.75 -11.05 3.96
CA GLN A 379 -9.35 -11.10 3.57
C GLN A 379 -9.15 -11.46 2.10
N ARG A 380 -10.21 -11.84 1.36
CA ARG A 380 -10.10 -12.23 -0.05
C ARG A 380 -9.71 -11.02 -0.91
N ALA A 381 -9.01 -11.29 -2.01
CA ALA A 381 -8.90 -10.31 -3.10
C ALA A 381 -10.29 -10.09 -3.72
N SER A 382 -10.50 -8.93 -4.33
CA SER A 382 -11.80 -8.56 -4.86
C SER A 382 -12.26 -9.47 -6.00
N TRP A 383 -13.56 -9.75 -6.02
CA TRP A 383 -14.23 -10.52 -7.08
C TRP A 383 -15.04 -9.61 -8.01
N THR A 384 -15.06 -8.31 -7.73
CA THR A 384 -15.87 -7.31 -8.45
C THR A 384 -15.04 -6.43 -9.37
N VAL A 385 -13.72 -6.65 -9.44
CA VAL A 385 -12.81 -5.94 -10.35
C VAL A 385 -11.82 -6.90 -11.02
N TYR A 386 -11.33 -6.52 -12.20
CA TYR A 386 -10.25 -7.26 -12.87
C TYR A 386 -8.97 -7.24 -12.05
N SER A 387 -8.45 -8.44 -11.81
CA SER A 387 -7.21 -8.70 -11.09
C SER A 387 -5.98 -8.29 -11.89
N ILE A 388 -4.83 -8.27 -11.23
CA ILE A 388 -3.53 -8.01 -11.86
C ILE A 388 -3.29 -8.94 -13.06
N ARG A 389 -3.60 -10.22 -12.91
CA ARG A 389 -3.44 -11.21 -13.98
C ARG A 389 -4.33 -10.88 -15.17
N GLU A 390 -5.62 -10.62 -14.93
CA GLU A 390 -6.56 -10.34 -16.02
C GLU A 390 -6.20 -9.04 -16.74
N ARG A 391 -5.82 -7.99 -16.01
CA ARG A 391 -5.39 -6.71 -16.61
C ARG A 391 -4.14 -6.89 -17.49
N ASN A 392 -3.13 -7.65 -17.04
CA ASN A 392 -1.96 -7.94 -17.88
C ASN A 392 -2.33 -8.75 -19.13
N LEU A 393 -3.22 -9.73 -19.01
CA LEU A 393 -3.67 -10.49 -20.20
C LEU A 393 -4.46 -9.61 -21.17
N MET A 394 -5.35 -8.74 -20.67
CA MET A 394 -6.03 -7.73 -21.49
C MET A 394 -5.03 -6.82 -22.21
N PHE A 395 -3.98 -6.41 -21.50
CA PHE A 395 -2.93 -5.58 -22.07
C PHE A 395 -2.17 -6.31 -23.20
N SER A 396 -1.71 -7.54 -22.96
CA SER A 396 -1.08 -8.38 -23.98
C SER A 396 -1.98 -8.54 -25.20
N TYR A 397 -3.25 -8.86 -25.01
CA TYR A 397 -4.21 -9.00 -26.11
C TYR A 397 -4.45 -7.71 -26.89
N ARG A 398 -4.37 -6.55 -26.22
CA ARG A 398 -4.51 -5.24 -26.87
C ARG A 398 -3.26 -4.89 -27.67
N ILE A 399 -2.06 -5.18 -27.17
CA ILE A 399 -0.81 -4.99 -27.90
C ILE A 399 -0.79 -5.85 -29.16
N GLU A 400 -1.13 -7.14 -29.05
CA GLU A 400 -1.20 -8.03 -30.21
C GLU A 400 -2.13 -7.49 -31.31
N ALA A 401 -3.25 -6.87 -30.93
CA ALA A 401 -4.17 -6.24 -31.87
C ALA A 401 -3.61 -4.95 -32.48
N ILE A 402 -3.00 -4.07 -31.68
CA ILE A 402 -2.38 -2.82 -32.18
C ILE A 402 -1.24 -3.11 -33.17
N LEU A 403 -0.49 -4.18 -32.92
CA LEU A 403 0.66 -4.58 -33.72
C LEU A 403 0.31 -5.50 -34.90
N GLY A 404 -0.96 -5.91 -35.06
CA GLY A 404 -1.38 -6.83 -36.13
C GLY A 404 -0.84 -8.26 -35.99
N LEU A 405 -0.32 -8.65 -34.82
CA LEU A 405 0.23 -9.99 -34.59
C LEU A 405 -0.84 -11.09 -34.71
N LYS A 406 -2.11 -10.75 -34.43
CA LYS A 406 -3.24 -11.66 -34.65
C LYS A 406 -3.60 -11.83 -36.12
N ASP A 407 -3.24 -10.86 -36.95
CA ASP A 407 -3.53 -10.84 -38.39
C ASP A 407 -2.34 -11.39 -39.20
N GLY A 408 -1.33 -11.95 -38.53
CA GLY A 408 -0.19 -12.63 -39.14
C GLY A 408 1.10 -11.81 -39.21
N ALA A 409 1.15 -10.59 -38.65
CA ALA A 409 2.39 -9.84 -38.56
C ALA A 409 3.45 -10.61 -37.76
N THR A 410 4.68 -10.64 -38.26
CA THR A 410 5.83 -11.24 -37.58
C THR A 410 6.48 -10.24 -36.62
N TRP A 411 7.38 -10.73 -35.76
CA TRP A 411 8.18 -9.83 -34.93
C TRP A 411 9.04 -8.87 -35.77
N ASP A 412 9.56 -9.33 -36.91
CA ASP A 412 10.32 -8.48 -37.83
C ASP A 412 9.46 -7.39 -38.46
N ASP A 413 8.20 -7.70 -38.79
CA ASP A 413 7.26 -6.69 -39.26
C ASP A 413 7.05 -5.61 -38.20
N VAL A 414 6.90 -5.99 -36.92
CA VAL A 414 6.83 -5.04 -35.80
C VAL A 414 8.10 -4.20 -35.71
N ARG A 415 9.29 -4.81 -35.78
CA ARG A 415 10.57 -4.10 -35.73
C ARG A 415 10.71 -3.08 -36.88
N ARG A 416 10.13 -3.37 -38.05
CA ARG A 416 10.17 -2.50 -39.25
C ARG A 416 9.09 -1.41 -39.26
N THR A 417 7.94 -1.64 -38.63
CA THR A 417 6.74 -0.81 -38.83
C THR A 417 6.20 -0.12 -37.59
N LEU A 418 6.79 -0.35 -36.39
CA LEU A 418 6.33 0.26 -35.14
C LEU A 418 6.23 1.79 -35.25
N SER A 419 5.00 2.31 -35.29
CA SER A 419 4.70 3.72 -35.52
C SER A 419 4.46 4.50 -34.23
N ASP A 420 4.46 5.83 -34.33
CA ASP A 420 4.20 6.72 -33.20
C ASP A 420 2.76 6.58 -32.65
N ASP A 421 1.79 6.36 -33.54
CA ASP A 421 0.41 6.10 -33.15
C ASP A 421 0.28 4.77 -32.41
N GLN A 422 0.98 3.72 -32.86
CA GLN A 422 1.00 2.43 -32.14
C GLN A 422 1.64 2.58 -30.75
N VAL A 423 2.77 3.28 -30.64
CA VAL A 423 3.41 3.57 -29.34
C VAL A 423 2.43 4.29 -28.43
N LYS A 424 1.82 5.38 -28.91
CA LYS A 424 0.83 6.15 -28.14
C LYS A 424 -0.34 5.28 -27.68
N ASP A 425 -0.92 4.48 -28.57
CA ASP A 425 -2.07 3.63 -28.27
C ASP A 425 -1.74 2.53 -27.25
N ILE A 426 -0.54 1.95 -27.32
CA ILE A 426 -0.06 0.97 -26.35
C ILE A 426 0.04 1.60 -24.95
N HIS A 427 0.66 2.78 -24.83
CA HIS A 427 0.82 3.45 -23.54
C HIS A 427 -0.50 3.98 -22.98
N LEU A 428 -1.43 4.41 -23.85
CA LEU A 428 -2.81 4.74 -23.44
C LEU A 428 -3.57 3.51 -22.95
N ALA A 429 -3.41 2.36 -23.61
CA ALA A 429 -4.00 1.09 -23.15
C ALA A 429 -3.48 0.71 -21.76
N PHE A 430 -2.15 0.83 -21.53
CA PHE A 430 -1.57 0.61 -20.19
C PHE A 430 -2.17 1.56 -19.15
N ALA A 431 -2.23 2.85 -19.43
CA ALA A 431 -2.78 3.86 -18.52
C ALA A 431 -4.27 3.63 -18.18
N SER A 432 -5.04 3.07 -19.12
CA SER A 432 -6.46 2.74 -18.90
C SER A 432 -6.64 1.57 -17.93
N LEU A 433 -5.73 0.60 -17.93
CA LEU A 433 -5.78 -0.56 -17.05
C LEU A 433 -5.26 -0.25 -15.65
N TRP A 434 -4.46 0.81 -15.50
CA TRP A 434 -3.81 1.21 -14.25
C TRP A 434 -4.04 2.69 -13.96
N PRO A 435 -5.30 3.11 -13.74
CA PRO A 435 -5.61 4.50 -13.41
C PRO A 435 -5.10 4.86 -12.01
N GLN A 436 -4.98 6.17 -11.71
CA GLN A 436 -4.43 6.67 -10.44
C GLN A 436 -5.25 6.28 -9.20
N ASP A 437 -6.53 5.96 -9.38
CA ASP A 437 -7.46 5.47 -8.37
C ASP A 437 -7.39 3.94 -8.17
N THR A 438 -6.40 3.26 -8.78
CA THR A 438 -6.17 1.83 -8.51
C THR A 438 -5.75 1.63 -7.06
N ASP A 439 -6.54 0.87 -6.30
CA ASP A 439 -6.16 0.38 -4.98
C ASP A 439 -5.31 -0.91 -5.11
N PRO A 440 -4.00 -0.87 -4.83
CA PRO A 440 -3.16 -2.07 -4.88
C PRO A 440 -3.64 -3.14 -3.90
N THR A 441 -4.18 -2.75 -2.75
CA THR A 441 -4.60 -3.70 -1.71
C THR A 441 -5.82 -4.50 -2.15
N GLU A 442 -6.70 -3.96 -3.01
CA GLU A 442 -7.83 -4.69 -3.59
C GLU A 442 -7.36 -5.79 -4.56
N LEU A 443 -6.27 -5.54 -5.29
CA LEU A 443 -5.80 -6.36 -6.41
C LEU A 443 -4.72 -7.39 -6.06
N LEU A 444 -3.91 -7.11 -5.03
CA LEU A 444 -2.75 -7.92 -4.69
C LEU A 444 -3.15 -9.34 -4.26
N PRO A 445 -2.41 -10.37 -4.73
CA PRO A 445 -2.71 -11.74 -4.37
C PRO A 445 -2.47 -11.95 -2.87
N ARG A 446 -3.41 -12.62 -2.22
CA ARG A 446 -3.34 -12.87 -0.76
C ARG A 446 -2.33 -13.97 -0.43
N PRO A 447 -1.78 -13.99 0.80
CA PRO A 447 -1.03 -15.14 1.29
C PRO A 447 -1.88 -16.41 1.18
N LEU A 448 -1.30 -17.48 0.62
CA LEU A 448 -1.97 -18.77 0.45
C LEU A 448 -1.25 -19.84 1.25
N VAL A 449 -1.99 -20.63 2.03
CA VAL A 449 -1.44 -21.78 2.74
C VAL A 449 -0.89 -22.78 1.73
N GLY A 450 0.37 -23.20 1.91
CA GLY A 450 1.02 -24.18 1.04
C GLY A 450 1.50 -23.64 -0.32
N LYS A 451 1.69 -22.32 -0.43
CA LYS A 451 2.32 -21.69 -1.61
C LYS A 451 3.35 -20.67 -1.17
N THR A 452 4.51 -20.68 -1.84
CA THR A 452 5.51 -19.62 -1.69
C THR A 452 5.30 -18.51 -2.69
N ARG A 453 5.70 -17.30 -2.32
CA ARG A 453 5.75 -16.18 -3.24
C ARG A 453 7.03 -15.39 -2.98
N ALA A 454 7.66 -14.96 -4.07
CA ALA A 454 8.89 -14.21 -4.05
C ALA A 454 8.64 -12.85 -4.70
N VAL A 455 9.07 -11.75 -4.08
CA VAL A 455 9.16 -10.44 -4.74
C VAL A 455 10.57 -10.28 -5.27
N TYR A 456 10.69 -10.07 -6.57
CA TYR A 456 11.96 -9.83 -7.26
C TYR A 456 12.29 -8.34 -7.24
N LEU A 457 13.49 -7.97 -6.76
CA LEU A 457 13.93 -6.56 -6.70
C LEU A 457 14.70 -6.08 -7.94
N GLY A 458 15.25 -7.01 -8.72
CA GLY A 458 16.11 -6.66 -9.85
C GLY A 458 15.37 -5.98 -10.99
N ALA A 459 16.13 -5.58 -12.00
CA ALA A 459 15.59 -4.86 -13.15
C ALA A 459 14.72 -5.77 -14.03
N SER A 460 13.59 -5.23 -14.49
CA SER A 460 12.74 -5.87 -15.50
C SER A 460 13.32 -5.61 -16.89
N ASP A 461 14.26 -6.45 -17.30
CA ASP A 461 14.93 -6.38 -18.60
C ASP A 461 14.84 -7.72 -19.36
N PRO A 462 14.47 -7.72 -20.65
CA PRO A 462 14.32 -8.97 -21.42
C PRO A 462 15.59 -9.79 -21.54
N ARG A 463 16.78 -9.20 -21.39
CA ARG A 463 18.06 -9.90 -21.46
C ARG A 463 18.34 -10.75 -20.21
N THR A 464 17.83 -10.35 -19.05
CA THR A 464 18.13 -11.00 -17.76
C THR A 464 16.94 -11.79 -17.21
N ILE A 465 15.71 -11.43 -17.61
CA ILE A 465 14.48 -11.94 -16.99
C ILE A 465 14.35 -13.46 -16.98
N VAL A 466 14.87 -14.11 -18.02
CA VAL A 466 14.78 -15.57 -18.14
C VAL A 466 15.59 -16.20 -17.01
N ALA A 467 16.85 -15.78 -16.88
CA ALA A 467 17.77 -16.24 -15.86
C ALA A 467 17.32 -15.87 -14.43
N THR A 468 16.74 -14.68 -14.23
CA THR A 468 16.40 -14.17 -12.90
C THR A 468 14.97 -14.47 -12.44
N VAL A 469 14.06 -14.85 -13.36
CA VAL A 469 12.64 -15.07 -13.04
C VAL A 469 12.18 -16.44 -13.52
N THR A 470 12.15 -16.71 -14.83
CA THR A 470 11.52 -17.95 -15.33
C THR A 470 12.30 -19.18 -14.91
N SER A 471 13.63 -19.14 -14.93
CA SER A 471 14.51 -20.22 -14.46
C SER A 471 14.36 -20.53 -12.97
N TRP A 472 13.75 -19.63 -12.17
CA TRP A 472 13.52 -19.81 -10.73
C TRP A 472 12.12 -20.34 -10.37
N LEU A 473 11.18 -20.39 -11.31
CA LEU A 473 9.84 -20.97 -11.12
C LEU A 473 9.82 -22.49 -10.78
N PRO A 474 10.85 -23.30 -11.08
CA PRO A 474 11.02 -24.64 -10.52
C PRO A 474 11.18 -24.66 -9.00
N TYR A 475 11.71 -23.59 -8.40
CA TYR A 475 12.00 -23.47 -6.97
C TYR A 475 10.93 -22.66 -6.22
N PHE A 476 10.36 -21.65 -6.88
CA PHE A 476 9.36 -20.75 -6.32
C PHE A 476 7.98 -20.99 -6.93
N ASP A 477 6.91 -21.01 -6.13
CA ASP A 477 5.56 -21.21 -6.68
C ASP A 477 5.05 -20.01 -7.48
N GLN A 478 5.41 -18.80 -7.04
CA GLN A 478 4.98 -17.55 -7.66
C GLN A 478 6.06 -16.47 -7.51
N ILE A 479 6.22 -15.66 -8.54
CA ILE A 479 7.14 -14.51 -8.55
C ILE A 479 6.35 -13.23 -8.85
N VAL A 480 6.56 -12.21 -8.03
CA VAL A 480 6.03 -10.85 -8.19
C VAL A 480 7.19 -9.95 -8.60
N LEU A 481 6.97 -9.12 -9.61
CA LEU A 481 7.98 -8.18 -10.09
C LEU A 481 7.31 -6.95 -10.70
N VAL A 482 8.08 -5.88 -10.87
CA VAL A 482 7.58 -4.62 -11.40
C VAL A 482 7.21 -4.75 -12.87
N HIS A 483 6.13 -4.09 -13.28
CA HIS A 483 5.73 -4.01 -14.68
C HIS A 483 6.72 -3.12 -15.47
N PRO A 484 7.16 -3.49 -16.69
CA PRO A 484 8.18 -2.73 -17.43
C PRO A 484 7.70 -1.38 -17.99
N PHE A 485 6.38 -1.19 -18.12
CA PHE A 485 5.82 0.08 -18.60
C PHE A 485 5.66 1.10 -17.47
N LEU A 486 6.07 2.33 -17.73
CA LEU A 486 5.72 3.50 -16.91
C LEU A 486 4.30 3.97 -17.22
N ASN A 487 3.63 4.55 -16.21
CA ASN A 487 2.32 5.15 -16.41
C ASN A 487 2.46 6.55 -17.03
N PRO A 488 2.02 6.78 -18.29
CA PRO A 488 2.22 8.07 -18.96
C PRO A 488 1.45 9.22 -18.30
N ARG A 489 0.43 8.93 -17.48
CA ARG A 489 -0.33 9.94 -16.71
C ARG A 489 0.47 10.58 -15.58
N ARG A 490 1.67 10.05 -15.28
CA ARG A 490 2.57 10.54 -14.23
C ARG A 490 3.84 11.17 -14.79
N MET A 491 3.90 11.35 -16.11
CA MET A 491 5.04 11.92 -16.80
C MET A 491 4.69 13.33 -17.30
N LYS A 492 5.67 14.24 -17.29
CA LYS A 492 5.53 15.51 -18.01
C LYS A 492 5.38 15.23 -19.51
N ALA A 493 4.66 16.10 -20.22
CA ALA A 493 4.36 15.91 -21.63
C ALA A 493 5.62 15.62 -22.47
N GLU A 494 6.69 16.39 -22.29
CA GLU A 494 7.95 16.23 -23.03
C GLU A 494 8.62 14.86 -22.89
N PHE A 495 8.43 14.17 -21.76
CA PHE A 495 8.97 12.83 -21.47
C PHE A 495 7.93 11.71 -21.62
N SER A 496 6.69 12.04 -22.00
CA SER A 496 5.60 11.07 -22.04
C SER A 496 5.53 10.38 -23.40
N PRO A 497 5.40 9.04 -23.46
CA PRO A 497 5.23 8.32 -24.71
C PRO A 497 3.90 8.61 -25.42
N VAL A 498 2.97 9.30 -24.77
CA VAL A 498 1.69 9.72 -25.36
C VAL A 498 1.84 11.04 -26.14
N HIS A 499 2.75 11.92 -25.70
CA HIS A 499 2.95 13.25 -26.27
C HIS A 499 4.21 13.33 -27.15
N SER A 500 5.23 12.52 -26.85
CA SER A 500 6.51 12.41 -27.58
C SER A 500 6.80 10.97 -28.05
N PRO A 501 5.85 10.25 -28.69
CA PRO A 501 5.96 8.81 -28.97
C PRO A 501 7.23 8.40 -29.74
N THR A 502 7.73 9.25 -30.64
CA THR A 502 8.94 9.00 -31.44
C THR A 502 10.15 8.71 -30.56
N LYS A 503 10.27 9.35 -29.40
CA LYS A 503 11.36 9.16 -28.43
C LYS A 503 11.31 7.82 -27.70
N HIS A 504 10.23 7.04 -27.84
CA HIS A 504 10.00 5.85 -27.03
C HIS A 504 9.86 4.55 -27.83
N ARG A 505 10.10 4.55 -29.16
CA ARG A 505 9.96 3.36 -30.00
C ARG A 505 10.84 2.21 -29.51
N ALA A 506 12.13 2.47 -29.25
CA ALA A 506 13.07 1.44 -28.82
C ALA A 506 12.69 0.84 -27.45
N GLN A 507 12.37 1.70 -26.48
CA GLN A 507 11.95 1.26 -25.15
C GLN A 507 10.61 0.50 -25.19
N THR A 508 9.67 0.92 -26.04
CA THR A 508 8.36 0.26 -26.17
C THR A 508 8.53 -1.14 -26.76
N LEU A 509 9.34 -1.29 -27.82
CA LEU A 509 9.69 -2.60 -28.39
C LEU A 509 10.28 -3.54 -27.32
N LYS A 510 11.25 -3.04 -26.53
CA LYS A 510 11.88 -3.78 -25.43
C LYS A 510 10.87 -4.24 -24.37
N ASN A 511 9.97 -3.35 -23.97
CA ASN A 511 8.95 -3.65 -22.97
C ASN A 511 7.93 -4.69 -23.48
N ILE A 512 7.55 -4.62 -24.76
CA ILE A 512 6.65 -5.59 -25.40
C ILE A 512 7.29 -6.98 -25.41
N PHE A 513 8.56 -7.06 -25.83
CA PHE A 513 9.29 -8.33 -25.86
C PHE A 513 9.33 -8.98 -24.46
N LEU A 514 9.66 -8.20 -23.43
CA LEU A 514 9.64 -8.67 -22.04
C LEU A 514 8.26 -9.19 -21.62
N LEU A 515 7.19 -8.43 -21.92
CA LEU A 515 5.84 -8.81 -21.56
C LEU A 515 5.43 -10.14 -22.22
N PHE A 516 5.74 -10.34 -23.49
CA PHE A 516 5.41 -11.58 -24.20
C PHE A 516 6.26 -12.78 -23.74
N THR A 517 7.52 -12.57 -23.35
CA THR A 517 8.33 -13.61 -22.70
C THR A 517 7.69 -14.09 -21.39
N LEU A 518 7.04 -13.20 -20.64
CA LEU A 518 6.41 -13.51 -19.35
C LEU A 518 4.93 -13.92 -19.44
N GLU A 519 4.23 -13.53 -20.51
CA GLU A 519 2.79 -13.77 -20.71
C GLU A 519 2.35 -15.21 -20.40
N PRO A 520 3.05 -16.25 -20.90
CA PRO A 520 2.70 -17.65 -20.60
C PRO A 520 2.60 -17.96 -19.10
N PHE A 521 3.51 -17.38 -18.30
CA PHE A 521 3.57 -17.61 -16.86
C PHE A 521 2.61 -16.70 -16.09
N ILE A 522 2.28 -15.53 -16.64
CA ILE A 522 1.18 -14.68 -16.13
C ILE A 522 -0.14 -15.41 -16.31
N ARG A 523 -0.37 -16.00 -17.49
CA ARG A 523 -1.54 -16.82 -17.79
C ARG A 523 -1.68 -18.00 -16.83
N ASP A 524 -0.59 -18.67 -16.49
CA ASP A 524 -0.61 -19.81 -15.57
C ASP A 524 -0.70 -19.37 -14.08
N GLY A 525 -0.60 -18.06 -13.79
CA GLY A 525 -0.64 -17.51 -12.43
C GLY A 525 0.63 -17.78 -11.62
N CYS A 526 1.75 -18.00 -12.30
CA CYS A 526 3.09 -18.19 -11.74
C CYS A 526 3.86 -16.86 -11.65
N VAL A 527 3.59 -15.92 -12.56
CA VAL A 527 4.21 -14.59 -12.57
C VAL A 527 3.14 -13.51 -12.38
N HIS A 528 3.44 -12.52 -11.55
CA HIS A 528 2.59 -11.36 -11.29
C HIS A 528 3.36 -10.08 -11.61
N LEU A 529 3.14 -9.53 -12.81
CA LEU A 529 3.64 -8.19 -13.17
C LEU A 529 2.72 -7.13 -12.55
N ILE A 530 3.28 -6.27 -11.70
CA ILE A 530 2.54 -5.24 -10.97
C ILE A 530 3.17 -3.89 -11.27
N PRO A 531 2.43 -2.85 -11.67
CA PRO A 531 3.01 -1.52 -11.74
C PRO A 531 3.52 -1.12 -10.35
N ASP A 532 4.62 -0.36 -10.29
CA ASP A 532 5.12 0.11 -9.00
C ASP A 532 4.01 0.92 -8.31
N PRO A 533 3.67 0.67 -7.03
CA PRO A 533 2.73 1.50 -6.31
C PRO A 533 3.08 3.00 -6.39
N ALA A 534 4.38 3.33 -6.47
CA ALA A 534 4.86 4.70 -6.67
C ALA A 534 4.52 5.31 -8.04
N ASP A 535 4.35 4.49 -9.08
CA ASP A 535 3.98 4.94 -10.43
C ASP A 535 2.48 5.16 -10.60
N ILE A 536 1.65 4.64 -9.69
CA ILE A 536 0.20 4.77 -9.80
C ILE A 536 -0.33 5.78 -8.78
N ASN A 537 0.12 5.66 -7.53
CA ASN A 537 -0.36 6.50 -6.44
C ASN A 537 0.64 7.63 -6.14
N PRO A 538 0.25 8.90 -6.32
CA PRO A 538 1.15 10.04 -6.12
C PRO A 538 1.70 10.17 -4.69
N GLU A 539 0.88 9.88 -3.70
CA GLU A 539 1.25 10.00 -2.28
C GLU A 539 2.21 8.89 -1.87
N PHE A 540 1.95 7.67 -2.34
CA PHE A 540 2.88 6.55 -2.18
C PHE A 540 4.24 6.91 -2.80
N GLY A 541 4.24 7.42 -4.04
CA GLY A 541 5.47 7.79 -4.73
C GLY A 541 6.28 8.84 -3.99
N HIS A 542 5.63 9.90 -3.49
CA HIS A 542 6.31 10.95 -2.73
C HIS A 542 6.84 10.44 -1.38
N ALA A 543 6.03 9.64 -0.66
CA ALA A 543 6.46 9.05 0.61
C ALA A 543 7.63 8.07 0.41
N SER A 544 7.54 7.18 -0.59
CA SER A 544 8.60 6.23 -0.92
C SER A 544 9.89 6.93 -1.35
N LEU A 545 9.80 8.02 -2.12
CA LEU A 545 10.99 8.78 -2.53
C LEU A 545 11.67 9.41 -1.32
N LYS A 546 10.93 10.08 -0.44
CA LYS A 546 11.47 10.68 0.78
C LYS A 546 12.12 9.63 1.70
N MET A 547 11.50 8.46 1.82
CA MET A 547 12.06 7.33 2.56
C MET A 547 13.37 6.83 1.94
N ALA A 548 13.43 6.73 0.62
CA ALA A 548 14.63 6.33 -0.10
C ALA A 548 15.74 7.37 0.06
N GLU A 549 15.47 8.66 -0.14
CA GLU A 549 16.43 9.76 0.06
C GLU A 549 17.03 9.76 1.46
N SER A 550 16.19 9.62 2.49
CA SER A 550 16.65 9.54 3.88
C SER A 550 17.50 8.30 4.14
N ARG A 551 17.14 7.16 3.56
CA ARG A 551 17.89 5.89 3.71
C ARG A 551 19.24 5.93 3.01
N THR A 552 19.31 6.54 1.83
CA THR A 552 20.52 6.53 0.99
C THR A 552 21.42 7.75 1.19
N ALA A 553 21.07 8.69 2.07
CA ALA A 553 21.81 9.95 2.25
C ALA A 553 23.33 9.78 2.49
N ASN A 554 23.73 8.70 3.18
CA ASN A 554 25.14 8.40 3.48
C ASN A 554 25.60 7.05 2.89
N TRP A 555 24.83 6.49 1.95
CA TRP A 555 25.15 5.18 1.38
C TRP A 555 26.02 5.33 0.13
N ASN A 556 27.10 4.55 0.06
CA ASN A 556 27.98 4.48 -1.09
C ASN A 556 27.82 3.13 -1.78
N LEU A 557 27.49 3.16 -3.07
CA LEU A 557 27.39 1.98 -3.91
C LEU A 557 28.77 1.58 -4.42
N ASP A 558 29.20 0.36 -4.11
CA ASP A 558 30.41 -0.21 -4.71
C ASP A 558 30.17 -0.53 -6.19
N LYS A 559 30.90 0.20 -7.05
CA LYS A 559 30.81 0.08 -8.51
C LYS A 559 31.18 -1.31 -9.04
N ALA A 560 31.98 -2.09 -8.29
CA ALA A 560 32.29 -3.47 -8.68
C ALA A 560 31.03 -4.35 -8.82
N ASN A 561 29.92 -3.98 -8.16
CA ASN A 561 28.65 -4.68 -8.24
C ASN A 561 27.75 -4.26 -9.42
N LEU A 562 28.23 -3.36 -10.30
CA LEU A 562 27.44 -2.79 -11.40
C LEU A 562 27.84 -3.28 -12.80
N GLY A 563 28.80 -4.21 -12.91
CA GLY A 563 29.35 -4.63 -14.21
C GLY A 563 28.29 -5.08 -15.23
N TRP A 564 27.24 -5.78 -14.81
CA TRP A 564 26.15 -6.17 -15.70
C TRP A 564 25.25 -4.99 -16.10
N LEU A 565 24.99 -4.03 -15.20
CA LEU A 565 24.25 -2.81 -15.54
C LEU A 565 25.00 -1.98 -16.57
N GLU A 566 26.33 -1.88 -16.42
CA GLU A 566 27.19 -1.26 -17.42
C GLU A 566 27.14 -2.00 -18.77
N ARG A 567 27.08 -3.34 -18.76
CA ARG A 567 26.88 -4.15 -19.97
C ARG A 567 25.53 -3.86 -20.62
N LEU A 568 24.44 -3.84 -19.84
CA LEU A 568 23.12 -3.51 -20.36
C LEU A 568 23.08 -2.11 -20.99
N HIS A 569 23.72 -1.12 -20.35
CA HIS A 569 23.83 0.23 -20.90
C HIS A 569 24.66 0.27 -22.19
N ARG A 570 25.78 -0.46 -22.24
CA ARG A 570 26.64 -0.55 -23.43
C ARG A 570 25.90 -1.15 -24.62
N ASP A 571 25.15 -2.22 -24.40
CA ASP A 571 24.33 -2.86 -25.43
C ASP A 571 23.27 -1.91 -25.98
N GLU A 572 22.57 -1.17 -25.09
CA GLU A 572 21.56 -0.19 -25.49
C GLU A 572 22.17 0.96 -26.29
N PHE A 573 23.33 1.48 -25.86
CA PHE A 573 24.08 2.47 -26.60
C PHE A 573 24.48 1.95 -27.99
N GLY A 574 24.98 0.72 -28.05
CA GLY A 574 25.31 0.05 -29.31
C GLY A 574 24.11 -0.08 -30.25
N ARG A 575 22.92 -0.43 -29.72
CA ARG A 575 21.69 -0.47 -30.52
C ARG A 575 21.30 0.89 -31.07
N GLN A 576 21.38 1.94 -30.24
CA GLN A 576 21.06 3.30 -30.68
C GLN A 576 22.00 3.74 -31.80
N LEU A 577 23.30 3.52 -31.63
CA LEU A 577 24.31 3.82 -32.65
C LEU A 577 23.95 3.11 -33.97
N ARG A 578 23.76 1.79 -33.94
CA ARG A 578 23.42 0.98 -35.13
C ARG A 578 22.06 1.31 -35.76
N SER A 579 21.21 2.06 -35.07
CA SER A 579 19.89 2.47 -35.56
C SER A 579 19.89 3.86 -36.22
N MET A 580 21.03 4.55 -36.26
CA MET A 580 21.16 5.82 -36.96
C MET A 580 21.10 5.62 -38.50
N PRO A 581 20.65 6.63 -39.25
CA PRO A 581 20.68 6.60 -40.71
C PRO A 581 22.11 6.41 -41.22
N GLU A 582 22.25 5.68 -42.33
CA GLU A 582 23.56 5.33 -42.91
C GLU A 582 24.52 6.54 -43.09
N PRO A 583 24.09 7.72 -43.57
CA PRO A 583 24.98 8.88 -43.66
C PRO A 583 25.56 9.32 -42.31
N ALA A 584 24.73 9.30 -41.24
CA ALA A 584 25.16 9.69 -39.90
C ALA A 584 26.09 8.64 -39.27
N LEU A 585 25.84 7.35 -39.54
CA LEU A 585 26.76 6.26 -39.17
C LEU A 585 28.11 6.42 -39.85
N ARG A 586 28.13 6.72 -41.16
CA ARG A 586 29.37 6.91 -41.93
C ARG A 586 30.21 8.04 -41.34
N THR A 587 29.57 9.18 -41.03
CA THR A 587 30.22 10.30 -40.34
C THR A 587 30.75 9.87 -38.97
N SER A 588 29.93 9.20 -38.15
CA SER A 588 30.33 8.76 -36.81
C SER A 588 31.51 7.78 -36.82
N ILE A 589 31.57 6.87 -37.80
CA ILE A 589 32.69 5.93 -37.97
C ILE A 589 33.97 6.68 -38.38
N LYS A 590 33.88 7.62 -39.32
CA LYS A 590 35.03 8.44 -39.76
C LYS A 590 35.50 9.41 -38.67
N ASP A 591 34.60 9.92 -37.84
CA ASP A 591 34.96 10.75 -36.69
C ASP A 591 35.69 9.93 -35.62
N TRP A 592 35.29 8.67 -35.43
CA TRP A 592 35.96 7.74 -34.50
C TRP A 592 37.34 7.31 -35.01
N ASN A 593 37.48 7.05 -36.31
CA ASN A 593 38.75 6.74 -36.95
C ASN A 593 38.82 7.31 -38.38
N PRO A 594 39.48 8.47 -38.56
CA PRO A 594 39.58 9.14 -39.86
C PRO A 594 40.37 8.36 -40.92
N ASP A 595 41.25 7.46 -40.49
CA ASP A 595 42.18 6.72 -41.36
C ASP A 595 41.53 5.48 -42.02
N LEU A 596 40.30 5.12 -41.64
CA LEU A 596 39.58 3.99 -42.24
C LEU A 596 39.32 4.23 -43.73
N SER A 597 39.58 3.23 -44.58
CA SER A 597 39.21 3.31 -45.99
C SER A 597 37.69 3.26 -46.16
N ASP A 598 37.17 3.80 -47.27
CA ASP A 598 35.73 3.73 -47.54
C ASP A 598 35.22 2.29 -47.64
N ALA A 599 36.05 1.35 -48.12
CA ALA A 599 35.71 -0.07 -48.15
C ALA A 599 35.60 -0.69 -46.76
N ASP A 600 36.47 -0.29 -45.82
CA ASP A 600 36.39 -0.74 -44.42
C ASP A 600 35.15 -0.18 -43.72
N VAL A 601 34.80 1.07 -44.01
CA VAL A 601 33.56 1.67 -43.51
C VAL A 601 32.33 0.92 -44.04
N ASP A 602 32.30 0.58 -45.32
CA ASP A 602 31.18 -0.17 -45.92
C ASP A 602 31.08 -1.59 -45.32
N LEU A 603 32.20 -2.25 -45.02
CA LEU A 603 32.24 -3.53 -44.28
C LEU A 603 31.68 -3.39 -42.86
N MET A 604 32.03 -2.34 -42.13
CA MET A 604 31.49 -2.07 -40.79
C MET A 604 29.98 -1.80 -40.83
N LEU A 605 29.50 -1.04 -41.81
CA LEU A 605 28.07 -0.78 -42.01
C LEU A 605 27.30 -2.08 -42.28
N ALA A 606 27.84 -2.96 -43.12
CA ALA A 606 27.26 -4.28 -43.37
C ALA A 606 27.20 -5.14 -42.10
N ALA A 607 28.26 -5.13 -41.28
CA ALA A 607 28.29 -5.83 -40.00
C ALA A 607 27.27 -5.25 -39.00
N PHE A 608 27.13 -3.93 -38.92
CA PHE A 608 26.13 -3.28 -38.07
C PHE A 608 24.71 -3.64 -38.49
N LYS A 609 24.43 -3.70 -39.79
CA LYS A 609 23.13 -4.13 -40.31
C LYS A 609 22.84 -5.58 -39.93
N ALA A 610 23.80 -6.49 -40.12
CA ALA A 610 23.63 -7.90 -39.75
C ALA A 610 23.39 -8.08 -38.24
N GLN A 611 24.15 -7.39 -37.39
CA GLN A 611 23.94 -7.40 -35.92
C GLN A 611 22.56 -6.88 -35.53
N ARG A 612 22.07 -5.87 -36.23
CA ARG A 612 20.75 -5.27 -36.01
C ARG A 612 19.62 -6.20 -36.44
N GLU A 613 19.80 -6.96 -37.52
CA GLU A 613 18.85 -7.98 -37.98
C GLU A 613 18.74 -9.15 -36.99
N ASP A 614 19.87 -9.60 -36.42
CA ASP A 614 19.95 -10.71 -35.45
C ASP A 614 19.42 -10.33 -34.05
N ASP A 615 19.53 -9.06 -33.65
CA ASP A 615 19.09 -8.61 -32.31
C ASP A 615 17.57 -8.39 -32.25
N PRO A 616 16.79 -9.23 -31.53
CA PRO A 616 15.34 -9.12 -31.47
C PRO A 616 14.87 -7.84 -30.77
N LEU A 617 15.75 -7.13 -30.05
CA LEU A 617 15.43 -5.88 -29.35
C LEU A 617 15.80 -4.64 -30.18
N ALA A 618 16.43 -4.79 -31.34
CA ALA A 618 16.77 -3.68 -32.22
C ALA A 618 15.62 -3.34 -33.17
N LEU A 619 15.33 -2.05 -33.37
CA LEU A 619 14.39 -1.62 -34.40
C LEU A 619 15.01 -1.85 -35.78
N LEU A 620 14.24 -2.26 -36.79
CA LEU A 620 14.69 -2.42 -38.18
C LEU A 620 14.30 -1.22 -39.07
N GLN A 621 13.94 -0.10 -38.44
CA GLN A 621 13.67 1.22 -39.04
C GLN A 621 14.65 2.27 -38.50
N ASP A 622 15.10 3.20 -39.34
CA ASP A 622 16.06 4.22 -38.90
C ASP A 622 15.42 5.20 -37.91
N LEU A 623 16.20 5.60 -36.92
CA LEU A 623 15.79 6.56 -35.92
C LEU A 623 16.21 7.97 -36.33
N PRO A 624 15.35 8.99 -36.15
CA PRO A 624 15.72 10.36 -36.48
C PRO A 624 16.89 10.82 -35.58
N THR A 625 17.82 11.60 -36.14
CA THR A 625 18.98 12.13 -35.44
C THR A 625 18.74 13.58 -34.96
N GLY A 626 19.57 14.05 -34.01
CA GLY A 626 19.50 15.40 -33.43
C GLY A 626 19.11 15.41 -31.94
N GLU A 627 19.41 16.51 -31.25
CA GLU A 627 19.19 16.65 -29.79
C GLU A 627 17.73 16.39 -29.38
N ASP A 628 16.76 16.79 -30.21
CA ASP A 628 15.34 16.62 -29.95
C ASP A 628 14.77 15.25 -30.36
N ASN A 629 15.57 14.36 -30.95
CA ASN A 629 15.11 13.08 -31.50
C ASN A 629 15.70 11.84 -30.81
N GLY A 630 16.47 12.04 -29.73
CA GLY A 630 17.04 10.95 -28.95
C GLY A 630 15.99 10.00 -28.36
N GLN A 631 16.32 8.70 -28.28
CA GLN A 631 15.48 7.71 -27.61
C GLN A 631 15.60 7.84 -26.08
N LEU A 632 14.47 7.93 -25.40
CA LEU A 632 14.35 7.92 -23.95
C LEU A 632 14.27 6.46 -23.47
N LEU A 633 15.38 5.96 -22.96
CA LEU A 633 15.50 4.62 -22.38
C LEU A 633 15.46 4.68 -20.86
N TYR A 634 14.90 3.65 -20.24
CA TYR A 634 14.86 3.51 -18.79
C TYR A 634 14.90 2.04 -18.36
N SER A 635 15.21 1.83 -17.09
CA SER A 635 15.15 0.53 -16.40
C SER A 635 14.15 0.61 -15.25
N LYS A 636 13.39 -0.46 -15.04
CA LYS A 636 12.40 -0.58 -13.96
C LYS A 636 12.86 -1.63 -12.95
N ALA A 637 13.03 -1.21 -11.71
CA ALA A 637 13.28 -2.06 -10.55
C ALA A 637 12.42 -1.58 -9.37
N LEU A 638 12.22 -2.42 -8.36
CA LEU A 638 11.52 -2.01 -7.14
C LEU A 638 12.48 -1.31 -6.18
N SER A 639 12.03 -0.23 -5.55
CA SER A 639 12.68 0.30 -4.36
C SER A 639 12.56 -0.70 -3.20
N LEU A 640 13.39 -0.54 -2.17
CA LEU A 640 13.27 -1.32 -0.93
C LEU A 640 11.89 -1.13 -0.29
N GLU A 641 11.39 0.10 -0.30
CA GLU A 641 10.10 0.49 0.24
C GLU A 641 8.93 -0.18 -0.49
N SER A 642 8.90 -0.12 -1.82
CA SER A 642 7.89 -0.80 -2.64
C SER A 642 7.99 -2.32 -2.50
N ALA A 643 9.21 -2.88 -2.46
CA ALA A 643 9.42 -4.32 -2.29
C ALA A 643 8.93 -4.82 -0.92
N LEU A 644 9.25 -4.13 0.18
CA LEU A 644 8.76 -4.47 1.52
C LEU A 644 7.23 -4.35 1.59
N PHE A 645 6.65 -3.29 1.03
CA PHE A 645 5.20 -3.09 0.99
C PHE A 645 4.50 -4.25 0.27
N LEU A 646 4.96 -4.59 -0.95
CA LEU A 646 4.42 -5.70 -1.74
C LEU A 646 4.62 -7.04 -1.06
N ALA A 647 5.81 -7.31 -0.53
CA ALA A 647 6.14 -8.56 0.12
C ALA A 647 5.28 -8.77 1.37
N THR A 648 5.06 -7.72 2.16
CA THR A 648 4.24 -7.77 3.37
C THR A 648 2.76 -8.06 3.04
N LEU A 649 2.18 -7.37 2.06
CA LEU A 649 0.78 -7.59 1.65
C LEU A 649 0.54 -8.97 1.04
N THR A 650 1.55 -9.52 0.38
CA THR A 650 1.44 -10.78 -0.34
C THR A 650 1.98 -11.98 0.45
N GLY A 651 2.57 -11.75 1.64
CA GLY A 651 3.20 -12.79 2.46
C GLY A 651 4.42 -13.42 1.77
N SER A 652 5.13 -12.63 0.97
CA SER A 652 6.27 -13.09 0.17
C SER A 652 7.58 -12.93 0.93
N PHE A 653 8.58 -13.74 0.57
CA PHE A 653 9.97 -13.37 0.78
C PHE A 653 10.45 -12.50 -0.38
N VAL A 654 11.66 -11.95 -0.29
CA VAL A 654 12.25 -11.13 -1.36
C VAL A 654 13.50 -11.79 -1.93
N TYR A 655 13.86 -11.49 -3.18
CA TYR A 655 15.12 -11.98 -3.73
C TYR A 655 15.69 -11.07 -4.82
N SER A 656 17.01 -11.11 -4.98
CA SER A 656 17.74 -10.35 -6.00
C SER A 656 19.06 -11.02 -6.36
N GLU A 657 19.51 -10.81 -7.59
CA GLU A 657 20.89 -11.08 -8.01
C GLU A 657 21.88 -10.04 -7.46
N LEU A 658 21.40 -8.83 -7.16
CA LEU A 658 22.21 -7.71 -6.71
C LEU A 658 22.50 -7.80 -5.21
N ARG A 659 23.76 -8.07 -4.85
CA ARG A 659 24.21 -8.02 -3.45
C ARG A 659 23.89 -6.69 -2.76
N PRO A 660 24.10 -5.50 -3.37
CA PRO A 660 23.80 -4.24 -2.72
C PRO A 660 22.33 -4.07 -2.33
N GLN A 661 21.39 -4.68 -3.06
CA GLN A 661 19.97 -4.63 -2.71
C GLN A 661 19.67 -5.48 -1.47
N ILE A 662 20.31 -6.65 -1.34
CA ILE A 662 20.17 -7.51 -0.15
C ILE A 662 20.81 -6.87 1.08
N GLU A 663 21.97 -6.22 0.92
CA GLU A 663 22.63 -5.48 2.01
C GLU A 663 21.76 -4.34 2.55
N GLN A 664 21.06 -3.62 1.67
CA GLN A 664 20.09 -2.61 2.09
C GLN A 664 18.97 -3.20 2.95
N PHE A 665 18.51 -4.43 2.66
CA PHE A 665 17.56 -5.12 3.54
C PHE A 665 18.18 -5.48 4.88
N GLU A 666 19.41 -5.98 4.89
CA GLU A 666 20.16 -6.35 6.10
C GLU A 666 20.37 -5.18 7.06
N LEU A 667 20.62 -3.97 6.53
CA LEU A 667 20.72 -2.74 7.33
C LEU A 667 19.40 -2.34 8.03
N HIS A 668 18.27 -2.88 7.58
CA HIS A 668 16.93 -2.57 8.10
C HIS A 668 16.20 -3.82 8.64
N ALA A 669 16.96 -4.73 9.25
CA ALA A 669 16.40 -5.82 10.05
C ALA A 669 15.57 -5.27 11.23
N ALA A 670 14.51 -5.98 11.62
CA ALA A 670 13.59 -5.56 12.68
C ALA A 670 14.26 -5.44 14.07
N SER A 671 15.34 -6.19 14.28
CA SER A 671 16.19 -6.11 15.47
C SER A 671 17.38 -5.22 15.11
N GLY A 672 17.46 -4.00 15.65
CA GLY A 672 18.51 -3.02 15.34
C GLY A 672 19.95 -3.46 15.67
N ASP A 673 20.13 -4.64 16.25
CA ASP A 673 21.42 -5.32 16.34
C ASP A 673 21.56 -6.31 15.17
N GLN A 674 22.65 -6.17 14.43
CA GLN A 674 23.13 -7.10 13.39
C GLN A 674 23.53 -8.49 13.94
N MET A 675 22.83 -9.02 14.94
CA MET A 675 23.00 -10.41 15.31
C MET A 675 22.30 -11.26 14.25
N GLN A 676 23.09 -11.72 13.27
CA GLN A 676 22.73 -12.87 12.45
C GLN A 676 22.12 -13.92 13.37
N ASN A 677 20.91 -14.39 13.05
CA ASN A 677 20.32 -15.46 13.81
C ASN A 677 21.14 -16.74 13.53
N SER A 678 21.98 -17.13 14.49
CA SER A 678 22.86 -18.32 14.43
C SER A 678 22.09 -19.62 14.17
N GLU A 679 20.77 -19.63 14.41
CA GLU A 679 19.89 -20.77 14.13
C GLU A 679 19.74 -21.03 12.63
N TRP A 680 19.94 -20.02 11.76
CA TRP A 680 19.86 -20.18 10.30
C TRP A 680 21.18 -20.56 9.64
N THR A 681 22.30 -20.56 10.36
CA THR A 681 23.64 -20.81 9.79
C THR A 681 23.71 -22.14 9.06
N ALA A 682 23.19 -23.23 9.64
CA ALA A 682 23.17 -24.53 8.98
C ALA A 682 22.34 -24.54 7.67
N VAL A 683 21.27 -23.73 7.61
CA VAL A 683 20.45 -23.57 6.39
C VAL A 683 21.17 -22.71 5.34
N GLN A 684 21.91 -21.69 5.78
CA GLN A 684 22.72 -20.84 4.91
C GLN A 684 23.85 -21.65 4.25
N GLU A 685 24.57 -22.46 5.03
CA GLU A 685 25.67 -23.29 4.53
C GLU A 685 25.20 -24.32 3.50
N ILE A 686 24.10 -25.02 3.79
CA ILE A 686 23.56 -26.01 2.85
C ILE A 686 23.06 -25.35 1.57
N LEU A 687 22.30 -24.24 1.64
CA LEU A 687 21.82 -23.53 0.45
C LEU A 687 22.97 -22.98 -0.40
N GLY A 688 24.03 -22.47 0.25
CA GLY A 688 25.21 -21.94 -0.42
C GLY A 688 26.06 -23.00 -1.10
N SER A 689 25.94 -24.28 -0.70
CA SER A 689 26.67 -25.41 -1.29
C SER A 689 25.90 -26.16 -2.39
N LEU A 690 24.60 -25.89 -2.56
CA LEU A 690 23.77 -26.53 -3.57
C LEU A 690 23.87 -25.80 -4.91
N ASP A 691 24.34 -26.51 -5.94
CA ASP A 691 24.27 -26.07 -7.33
C ASP A 691 22.91 -26.45 -7.92
N LEU A 692 22.00 -25.48 -7.99
CA LEU A 692 20.65 -25.67 -8.51
C LEU A 692 20.64 -25.57 -10.03
N THR A 693 20.13 -26.57 -10.74
CA THR A 693 20.00 -26.50 -12.20
C THR A 693 19.04 -25.38 -12.62
N LEU A 694 19.48 -24.55 -13.55
CA LEU A 694 18.68 -23.53 -14.21
C LEU A 694 18.51 -23.92 -15.69
N GLU A 695 17.32 -23.68 -16.23
CA GLU A 695 17.02 -23.81 -17.66
C GLU A 695 16.72 -22.42 -18.22
N PHE A 696 17.46 -22.01 -19.24
CA PHE A 696 17.38 -20.69 -19.85
C PHE A 696 16.45 -20.65 -21.07
N GLU A 697 15.72 -21.74 -21.35
CA GLU A 697 14.58 -21.71 -22.25
C GLU A 697 13.26 -21.70 -21.47
N PRO A 698 12.40 -20.68 -21.62
CA PRO A 698 11.17 -20.59 -20.84
C PRO A 698 10.18 -21.73 -21.09
N ARG A 699 10.11 -22.25 -22.33
CA ARG A 699 9.11 -23.25 -22.72
C ARG A 699 9.25 -24.59 -21.97
N PRO A 700 10.43 -25.25 -21.92
CA PRO A 700 10.60 -26.48 -21.14
C PRO A 700 10.25 -26.31 -19.66
N VAL A 701 10.59 -25.16 -19.05
CA VAL A 701 10.22 -24.85 -17.67
C VAL A 701 8.71 -24.86 -17.50
N ARG A 702 7.98 -24.16 -18.37
CA ARG A 702 6.51 -24.09 -18.30
C ARG A 702 5.87 -25.48 -18.46
N GLU A 703 6.32 -26.27 -19.43
CA GLU A 703 5.80 -27.61 -19.69
C GLU A 703 6.00 -28.55 -18.49
N ALA A 704 7.18 -28.49 -17.84
CA ALA A 704 7.46 -29.24 -16.62
C ALA A 704 6.55 -28.83 -15.45
N LEU A 705 6.33 -27.52 -15.26
CA LEU A 705 5.44 -27.01 -14.23
C LEU A 705 3.99 -27.44 -14.44
N ALA A 706 3.51 -27.49 -15.69
CA ALA A 706 2.14 -27.86 -16.03
C ALA A 706 1.81 -29.31 -15.63
N VAL A 707 2.79 -30.21 -15.66
CA VAL A 707 2.63 -31.61 -15.22
C VAL A 707 2.99 -31.85 -13.74
N GLY A 708 3.31 -30.79 -12.99
CA GLY A 708 3.53 -30.85 -11.55
C GLY A 708 4.92 -31.26 -11.10
N ARG A 709 5.95 -31.13 -11.97
CA ARG A 709 7.36 -31.36 -11.59
C ARG A 709 7.85 -30.38 -10.51
N PHE A 710 8.96 -30.77 -9.87
CA PHE A 710 9.69 -30.00 -8.85
C PHE A 710 8.91 -29.81 -7.54
N SER A 711 7.99 -30.71 -7.23
CA SER A 711 7.14 -30.59 -6.03
C SER A 711 7.94 -30.70 -4.73
N ALA A 712 8.97 -31.54 -4.69
CA ALA A 712 9.78 -31.80 -3.51
C ALA A 712 10.54 -30.55 -3.05
N ILE A 713 11.26 -29.87 -3.95
CA ILE A 713 12.03 -28.67 -3.61
C ILE A 713 11.10 -27.51 -3.23
N LYS A 714 9.98 -27.34 -3.95
CA LYS A 714 8.95 -26.35 -3.59
C LYS A 714 8.37 -26.59 -2.20
N GLU A 715 8.13 -27.85 -1.81
CA GLU A 715 7.67 -28.19 -0.47
C GLU A 715 8.67 -27.75 0.62
N VAL A 716 9.96 -27.96 0.38
CA VAL A 716 11.00 -27.51 1.31
C VAL A 716 11.06 -25.99 1.41
N ILE A 717 11.02 -25.27 0.28
CA ILE A 717 11.00 -23.80 0.29
C ILE A 717 9.72 -23.26 0.98
N ARG A 718 8.57 -23.93 0.84
CA ARG A 718 7.35 -23.59 1.60
C ARG A 718 7.54 -23.80 3.09
N LYS A 719 8.17 -24.90 3.50
CA LYS A 719 8.47 -25.15 4.91
C LYS A 719 9.45 -24.10 5.45
N LEU A 720 10.49 -23.73 4.70
CA LEU A 720 11.42 -22.66 5.04
C LEU A 720 10.68 -21.32 5.23
N SER A 721 9.80 -20.96 4.30
CA SER A 721 8.91 -19.79 4.39
C SER A 721 8.05 -19.78 5.66
N TYR A 722 7.45 -20.92 6.01
CA TYR A 722 6.63 -21.07 7.21
C TYR A 722 7.45 -20.96 8.50
N VAL A 723 8.62 -21.61 8.56
CA VAL A 723 9.51 -21.57 9.73
C VAL A 723 10.04 -20.16 9.98
N GLY A 724 10.41 -19.44 8.92
CA GLY A 724 10.80 -18.03 9.00
C GLY A 724 9.74 -17.11 9.61
N GLN A 725 8.47 -17.52 9.63
CA GLN A 725 7.38 -16.75 10.23
C GLN A 725 7.04 -17.14 11.68
N CYS A 726 7.57 -18.26 12.20
CA CYS A 726 7.14 -18.82 13.49
C CYS A 726 8.26 -18.93 14.53
N GLU A 727 9.42 -18.31 14.27
CA GLU A 727 10.70 -18.52 14.95
C GLU A 727 11.21 -19.97 14.83
N PRO A 728 12.48 -20.18 14.41
CA PRO A 728 13.01 -21.53 14.25
C PRO A 728 13.32 -22.18 15.61
N SER A 729 13.30 -23.50 15.66
CA SER A 729 13.91 -24.28 16.75
C SER A 729 14.96 -25.21 16.17
N ALA A 730 15.99 -25.55 16.95
CA ALA A 730 17.13 -26.35 16.48
C ALA A 730 16.69 -27.66 15.79
N GLY A 731 15.74 -28.40 16.36
CA GLY A 731 15.23 -29.64 15.76
C GLY A 731 14.45 -29.44 14.46
N VAL A 732 13.77 -28.30 14.29
CA VAL A 732 13.06 -27.96 13.04
C VAL A 732 14.06 -27.60 11.95
N ILE A 733 15.14 -26.91 12.31
CA ILE A 733 16.25 -26.55 11.40
C ILE A 733 16.97 -27.79 10.88
N GLU A 734 17.34 -28.72 11.75
CA GLU A 734 18.01 -29.97 11.34
C GLU A 734 17.15 -30.78 10.37
N GLN A 735 15.83 -30.87 10.63
CA GLN A 735 14.89 -31.49 9.69
C GLN A 735 14.82 -30.74 8.36
N LEU A 736 14.94 -29.41 8.36
CA LEU A 736 14.87 -28.60 7.15
C LEU A 736 16.11 -28.83 6.28
N VAL A 737 17.31 -28.84 6.87
CA VAL A 737 18.58 -29.12 6.19
C VAL A 737 18.55 -30.50 5.52
N ASN A 738 18.16 -31.54 6.27
CA ASN A 738 18.05 -32.90 5.74
C ASN A 738 17.04 -33.02 4.59
N LYS A 739 15.89 -32.34 4.69
CA LYS A 739 14.90 -32.34 3.61
C LYS A 739 15.38 -31.57 2.38
N LEU A 740 16.10 -30.48 2.57
CA LEU A 740 16.63 -29.66 1.49
C LEU A 740 17.62 -30.44 0.64
N GLN A 741 18.58 -31.14 1.25
CA GLN A 741 19.53 -31.98 0.53
C GLN A 741 18.81 -33.05 -0.33
N ARG A 742 17.86 -33.78 0.28
CA ARG A 742 17.09 -34.82 -0.43
C ARG A 742 16.27 -34.24 -1.57
N ALA A 743 15.65 -33.09 -1.35
CA ALA A 743 14.84 -32.42 -2.35
C ALA A 743 15.68 -31.87 -3.52
N ALA A 744 16.89 -31.37 -3.25
CA ALA A 744 17.83 -30.95 -4.28
C ALA A 744 18.26 -32.13 -5.17
N THR A 745 18.65 -33.26 -4.58
CA THR A 745 18.98 -34.48 -5.35
C THR A 745 17.79 -35.01 -6.16
N ALA A 746 16.57 -34.94 -5.61
CA ALA A 746 15.37 -35.33 -6.36
C ALA A 746 15.11 -34.38 -7.55
N ASN A 747 15.31 -33.08 -7.33
CA ASN A 747 15.17 -32.05 -8.35
C ASN A 747 16.19 -32.22 -9.50
N GLU A 748 17.45 -32.51 -9.19
CA GLU A 748 18.47 -32.86 -10.18
C GLU A 748 18.07 -34.06 -11.05
N LYS A 749 17.48 -35.11 -10.45
CA LYS A 749 16.98 -36.27 -11.20
C LYS A 749 15.82 -35.89 -12.14
N GLU A 750 14.91 -35.04 -11.68
CA GLU A 750 13.83 -34.54 -12.53
C GLU A 750 14.37 -33.74 -13.72
N TRP A 751 15.40 -32.91 -13.50
CA TRP A 751 16.10 -32.20 -14.57
C TRP A 751 16.84 -33.15 -15.51
N ALA A 752 17.55 -34.15 -15.00
CA ALA A 752 18.24 -35.14 -15.83
C ALA A 752 17.27 -35.89 -16.77
N GLY A 753 16.02 -36.09 -16.34
CA GLY A 753 14.95 -36.66 -17.16
C GLY A 753 14.27 -35.69 -18.14
N MET A 754 14.78 -34.48 -18.33
CA MET A 754 14.27 -33.49 -19.30
C MET A 754 15.26 -33.28 -20.44
N LYS A 755 14.73 -33.07 -21.65
CA LYS A 755 15.54 -32.62 -22.79
C LYS A 755 15.94 -31.16 -22.53
N ALA A 756 17.21 -30.94 -22.24
CA ALA A 756 17.79 -29.61 -22.04
C ALA A 756 17.90 -28.86 -23.36
N ALA A 757 17.69 -27.55 -23.34
CA ALA A 757 18.06 -26.67 -24.45
C ALA A 757 19.27 -25.80 -24.08
N THR A 758 19.25 -25.12 -22.93
CA THR A 758 20.39 -24.32 -22.43
C THR A 758 20.42 -24.31 -20.91
N ARG A 759 21.50 -24.82 -20.31
CA ARG A 759 21.62 -24.99 -18.85
C ARG A 759 22.66 -24.11 -18.21
N GLY A 760 22.49 -23.96 -16.91
CA GLY A 760 23.47 -23.38 -16.01
C GLY A 760 23.17 -23.77 -14.57
N THR A 761 23.91 -23.16 -13.67
CA THR A 761 23.84 -23.38 -12.23
C THR A 761 23.43 -22.10 -11.52
N GLY A 762 22.52 -22.24 -10.57
CA GLY A 762 22.09 -21.19 -9.64
C GLY A 762 22.49 -21.54 -8.21
N ARG A 763 22.85 -20.54 -7.41
CA ARG A 763 23.03 -20.68 -5.96
C ARG A 763 22.16 -19.69 -5.21
N LEU A 764 21.76 -20.09 -3.99
CA LEU A 764 20.99 -19.26 -3.08
C LEU A 764 21.83 -18.93 -1.83
N THR A 765 21.96 -17.65 -1.52
CA THR A 765 22.45 -17.20 -0.21
C THR A 765 21.27 -16.66 0.58
N LEU A 766 21.03 -17.22 1.77
CA LEU A 766 19.93 -16.84 2.64
C LEU A 766 20.32 -15.71 3.60
N SER A 767 19.50 -14.67 3.67
CA SER A 767 19.57 -13.61 4.68
C SER A 767 18.28 -13.62 5.51
N ALA A 768 18.37 -13.97 6.79
CA ALA A 768 17.23 -14.19 7.67
C ALA A 768 17.51 -13.60 9.08
N PRO A 769 17.31 -12.29 9.27
CA PRO A 769 17.52 -11.67 10.58
C PRO A 769 16.44 -12.10 11.60
N HIS A 770 16.77 -12.00 12.89
CA HIS A 770 15.80 -12.21 13.96
C HIS A 770 14.63 -11.21 13.83
N GLY A 771 13.39 -11.73 13.82
CA GLY A 771 12.18 -10.93 13.62
C GLY A 771 11.91 -10.50 12.16
N GLY A 772 12.77 -10.85 11.20
CA GLY A 772 12.59 -10.51 9.77
C GLY A 772 12.92 -9.05 9.42
N PHE A 773 12.55 -8.64 8.20
CA PHE A 773 12.73 -7.28 7.70
C PHE A 773 11.48 -6.44 7.93
N PHE A 774 11.65 -5.29 8.58
CA PHE A 774 10.55 -4.43 8.99
C PHE A 774 10.98 -2.97 9.09
N ARG A 775 10.09 -2.05 8.72
CA ARG A 775 10.28 -0.61 8.87
C ARG A 775 8.99 0.06 9.30
N HIS A 776 9.05 0.95 10.30
CA HIS A 776 7.88 1.70 10.77
C HIS A 776 7.23 2.51 9.64
N GLU A 777 8.04 3.10 8.76
CA GLU A 777 7.54 3.92 7.65
C GLU A 777 6.80 3.09 6.59
N VAL A 778 7.22 1.84 6.36
CA VAL A 778 6.49 0.93 5.46
C VAL A 778 5.22 0.42 6.14
N GLN A 779 5.25 0.15 7.45
CA GLN A 779 4.05 -0.18 8.21
C GLN A 779 3.03 0.95 8.17
N ARG A 780 3.48 2.20 8.24
CA ARG A 780 2.63 3.37 8.07
C ARG A 780 1.97 3.40 6.70
N LEU A 781 2.70 3.12 5.62
CA LEU A 781 2.12 2.98 4.28
C LEU A 781 1.05 1.87 4.25
N LEU A 782 1.28 0.73 4.90
CA LEU A 782 0.26 -0.33 4.97
C LEU A 782 -1.03 0.18 5.66
N ILE A 783 -0.89 0.90 6.77
CA ILE A 783 -2.01 1.48 7.53
C ILE A 783 -2.77 2.51 6.68
N THR A 784 -2.06 3.43 6.02
CA THR A 784 -2.66 4.49 5.17
C THR A 784 -3.17 3.98 3.82
N PHE A 785 -2.93 2.71 3.48
CA PHE A 785 -3.57 2.01 2.37
C PHE A 785 -4.59 0.98 2.86
N GLY A 786 -5.11 1.15 4.08
CA GLY A 786 -6.25 0.41 4.60
C GLY A 786 -5.93 -0.95 5.22
N LYS A 787 -4.65 -1.37 5.27
CA LYS A 787 -4.23 -2.56 6.02
C LYS A 787 -3.96 -2.19 7.47
N THR A 788 -5.02 -2.12 8.27
CA THR A 788 -4.91 -1.75 9.68
C THR A 788 -4.43 -2.90 10.55
N GLU A 789 -4.60 -4.17 10.18
CA GLU A 789 -4.13 -5.32 10.98
C GLU A 789 -2.60 -5.37 11.06
N VAL A 790 -2.06 -5.85 12.20
CA VAL A 790 -0.62 -6.12 12.33
C VAL A 790 -0.22 -7.11 11.25
N THR A 791 0.72 -6.70 10.40
CA THR A 791 1.32 -7.56 9.40
C THR A 791 2.60 -8.17 9.94
N ARG A 792 2.89 -9.39 9.50
CA ARG A 792 4.16 -10.03 9.83
C ARG A 792 5.28 -9.39 9.01
N PRO A 793 6.46 -9.16 9.60
CA PRO A 793 7.66 -8.79 8.86
C PRO A 793 7.97 -9.78 7.72
N VAL A 794 8.73 -9.30 6.73
CA VAL A 794 9.21 -10.16 5.64
C VAL A 794 10.25 -11.13 6.22
N PRO A 795 10.06 -12.45 6.13
CA PRO A 795 10.81 -13.39 6.97
C PRO A 795 12.29 -13.52 6.58
N PHE A 796 12.61 -13.45 5.29
CA PHE A 796 13.98 -13.57 4.77
C PHE A 796 14.08 -13.05 3.34
N ALA A 797 15.32 -12.97 2.88
CA ALA A 797 15.71 -12.56 1.55
C ALA A 797 16.69 -13.59 0.96
N PHE A 798 16.63 -13.82 -0.35
CA PHE A 798 17.65 -14.58 -1.06
C PHE A 798 18.49 -13.69 -1.96
N GLN A 799 19.81 -13.84 -1.88
CA GLN A 799 20.66 -13.49 -3.00
C GLN A 799 20.73 -14.68 -3.96
N ILE A 800 20.47 -14.47 -5.24
CA ILE A 800 20.72 -15.47 -6.28
C ILE A 800 22.07 -15.20 -6.94
N LYS A 801 22.82 -16.26 -7.24
CA LYS A 801 23.99 -16.22 -8.14
C LYS A 801 23.71 -17.15 -9.31
N ILE A 802 24.05 -16.72 -10.52
CA ILE A 802 23.76 -17.43 -11.76
C ILE A 802 25.06 -17.60 -12.53
N SER A 803 25.30 -18.80 -13.05
CA SER A 803 26.41 -19.11 -13.94
C SER A 803 25.87 -19.95 -15.09
N ARG A 804 26.24 -19.64 -16.33
CA ARG A 804 25.85 -20.43 -17.51
C ARG A 804 26.95 -21.41 -17.89
N ASP A 805 26.57 -22.57 -18.39
CA ASP A 805 27.53 -23.62 -18.79
C ASP A 805 28.31 -23.21 -20.07
N ASP A 806 27.78 -22.27 -20.86
CA ASP A 806 28.31 -21.80 -22.14
C ASP A 806 29.02 -20.43 -22.09
N ALA A 807 29.09 -19.79 -20.91
CA ALA A 807 29.72 -18.48 -20.74
C ALA A 807 31.13 -18.57 -20.12
N PRO A 808 32.06 -17.66 -20.46
CA PRO A 808 33.37 -17.61 -19.81
C PRO A 808 33.24 -17.43 -18.27
N PRO A 809 34.18 -17.93 -17.46
CA PRO A 809 34.13 -17.85 -15.98
C PRO A 809 34.01 -16.43 -15.41
N GLU A 810 34.39 -15.42 -16.19
CA GLU A 810 34.36 -13.99 -15.83
C GLU A 810 33.05 -13.28 -16.25
N GLU A 811 32.09 -14.00 -16.84
CA GLU A 811 30.80 -13.44 -17.27
C GLU A 811 29.64 -13.90 -16.37
N PRO A 812 29.39 -13.22 -15.23
CA PRO A 812 28.15 -13.39 -14.50
C PRO A 812 27.01 -12.69 -15.27
N ILE A 813 26.24 -13.51 -16.00
CA ILE A 813 25.05 -13.21 -16.81
C ILE A 813 25.31 -12.48 -18.14
#